data_AF-A0A7V1A4S4-F1
#
_entry.id   AF-A0A7V1A4S4-F1
#
_cell.length_a   1.000
_cell.length_b   1.000
_cell.length_c   1.000
_cell.angle_alpha   90.00
_cell.angle_beta   90.00
_cell.angle_gamma   90.00
#
_symmetry.space_group_name_H-M   'P 1'
#
loop_
_entity.id
_entity.type
_entity.pdbx_description
1 polymer ?
#
loop_
_entity_poly.entity_id
_entity_poly.type
_entity_poly.pdbx_seq_one_letter_code
_entity_poly.pdbx_strand_id
1 'polypeptide(L)'
;MTPRLRSRKNRPIHMGAYPTEKLQRADGAAGPVPAFKALGPAEDDHPLAQATRDHRAMLDAIREGLVNKAMAEIPADLTERAQHLKAFAYFNDATMVGICKLAPDHHLAQPLRNADVARLAQDLQTRQVKTLASGVDAIMADLRDSVSAPETDINAHTHALVVLFAHPRAVEQNEPGAAWIAGMEEHRSSLLAAESAAVLSNYIRLLGRPARGHTMTASDVDLSQLAVAAGLALPQDGQLTAPFVGTRFSLAAITMAMDVACDRPLAATATLPRTPPAYATRRFADGAQPFEKLKRVGSPTTYMDEPRIPRLPKRTDMFSRALFGDMGKKLQDGATGGRYIRKTPTSMAQRRALGAFCLLQDGKAAETQTAPAPQQAAEMVKAVAYFLGADAVGVSRCPDWAWYSHDATGTAIDPPHDQAISLVIDQGFDTMEGASGDDWISVAQSMRAYLRFSLVGGVLARLIRDLGYPAKAHTVMDGDVLQPPLLLLSGLGEVSRIGEVILNPYLGPRLKSGAVTTTLPMTHDKPIDFGLQKFCESCQKCARECPSGAITAGPKLMFNGYEIWKSDSQKCATYRITTEGGAMCGRCMKTCPWNLEGILADSVWRWTAMKLPATAPALAKLDDLLDRGDINPVKKWWWDLEVQDDGGYRPTDKPVNTRGLQKDLKLRAKDQTLAVYPASLAPHPYPYPDPMDREAGIRAYGAMIPAATHRARVARGETQGLVPALKPLADSPVQALTVTRADVLSDGITRYELRDPDGADLPLWQAGAHLDVVIAPEYLRQYSMCGDPLDRSRYVIAVQREDQGRGGSALMHRIFSQGRKIFAARPINHFPLTEDAPFSVLMGGGIGVTPMIAMAHRLHQLGRPFALHYSARTAADLAFAAEIAAAPWAAHALLHISDQGSRAAFDAILSDHPKGSHAYACGTPAYMEAAMNAAACAGFAEDQCHIEYFAVPEAPPRENHSFTVHLAKTGKDIHVPADRSLSDMLTEAGVPVDVKCADGICGVCACGLVEGDADHRDYVLSQAQRETTLITCQSRAAAAGGHLVLDL
;
A
#
# COMPACT_ATOMS: atom_id res chain seq x y z
N MET A 1 23.92 13.97 16.47
CA MET A 1 23.01 15.08 16.72
C MET A 1 23.13 15.38 18.19
N THR A 2 23.33 16.64 18.57
CA THR A 2 23.36 17.02 19.98
C THR A 2 21.97 16.76 20.57
N PRO A 3 21.85 15.99 21.66
CA PRO A 3 20.55 15.72 22.28
C PRO A 3 19.86 17.02 22.67
N ARG A 4 18.53 17.06 22.55
CA ARG A 4 17.76 18.22 23.02
C ARG A 4 17.78 18.29 24.54
N LEU A 5 17.91 19.50 25.10
CA LEU A 5 17.85 19.71 26.55
C LEU A 5 16.41 19.62 27.10
N ARG A 6 15.41 19.99 26.29
CA ARG A 6 14.00 20.04 26.70
C ARG A 6 13.14 19.16 25.80
N SER A 7 12.21 18.45 26.43
CA SER A 7 11.16 17.71 25.74
C SER A 7 10.17 18.67 25.06
N ARG A 8 9.62 18.23 23.92
CA ARG A 8 8.51 18.88 23.22
C ARG A 8 7.16 18.23 23.54
N LYS A 9 7.06 17.34 24.52
CA LYS A 9 5.80 16.63 24.83
C LYS A 9 4.57 17.55 24.98
N ASN A 10 4.75 18.77 25.50
CA ASN A 10 3.67 19.75 25.71
C ASN A 10 3.53 20.78 24.58
N ARG A 11 4.21 20.60 23.44
CA ARG A 11 4.11 21.49 22.27
C ARG A 11 3.25 20.84 21.18
N PRO A 12 2.11 21.44 20.81
CA PRO A 12 1.30 21.00 19.67
C PRO A 12 2.08 21.00 18.36
N ILE A 13 1.74 20.09 17.45
CA ILE A 13 2.48 19.91 16.18
C ILE A 13 2.36 21.13 15.27
N HIS A 14 1.21 21.80 15.24
CA HIS A 14 0.97 22.97 14.40
C HIS A 14 1.86 24.17 14.72
N MET A 15 2.53 24.19 15.89
CA MET A 15 3.49 25.22 16.26
C MET A 15 4.91 24.92 15.73
N GLY A 16 5.15 23.75 15.15
CA GLY A 16 6.43 23.39 14.55
C GLY A 16 7.60 23.26 15.55
N ALA A 17 8.81 23.18 15.00
CA ALA A 17 10.03 22.97 15.78
C ALA A 17 10.60 24.25 16.43
N TYR A 18 10.32 25.42 15.84
CA TYR A 18 10.83 26.72 16.25
C TYR A 18 9.75 27.54 16.96
N PRO A 19 10.10 28.40 17.94
CA PRO A 19 9.14 29.21 18.68
C PRO A 19 8.66 30.43 17.88
N THR A 20 8.05 30.20 16.71
CA THR A 20 7.55 31.26 15.80
C THR A 20 6.40 32.08 16.39
N GLU A 21 5.73 31.56 17.43
CA GLU A 21 4.70 32.26 18.20
C GLU A 21 5.25 33.42 19.03
N LYS A 22 6.58 33.44 19.28
CA LYS A 22 7.23 34.50 20.07
C LYS A 22 7.75 35.66 19.21
N LEU A 23 7.63 35.57 17.90
CA LEU A 23 8.08 36.61 16.97
C LEU A 23 7.09 37.78 16.96
N GLN A 24 7.59 39.00 16.82
CA GLN A 24 6.75 40.18 16.69
C GLN A 24 6.04 40.19 15.33
N ARG A 25 4.73 40.46 15.35
CA ARG A 25 3.87 40.48 14.17
C ARG A 25 3.13 41.81 14.07
N ALA A 26 2.93 42.30 12.85
CA ALA A 26 2.21 43.53 12.54
C ALA A 26 1.37 43.34 11.27
N ASP A 27 0.43 44.26 11.04
CA ASP A 27 -0.40 44.22 9.83
C ASP A 27 0.31 45.01 8.70
N GLY A 28 0.33 44.46 7.49
CA GLY A 28 1.03 45.04 6.33
C GLY A 28 2.46 44.52 6.13
N ALA A 29 3.00 44.72 4.91
CA ALA A 29 4.36 44.30 4.56
C ALA A 29 5.42 45.28 5.13
N ALA A 30 6.53 44.73 5.60
CA ALA A 30 7.62 45.49 6.24
C ALA A 30 8.50 46.32 5.27
N GLY A 31 8.24 46.26 3.97
CA GLY A 31 9.03 46.92 2.93
C GLY A 31 8.82 46.29 1.54
N PRO A 32 9.53 46.76 0.50
CA PRO A 32 9.45 46.19 -0.84
C PRO A 32 9.98 44.75 -0.84
N VAL A 33 9.17 43.82 -1.35
CA VAL A 33 9.51 42.40 -1.42
C VAL A 33 10.34 42.13 -2.68
N PRO A 34 11.49 41.45 -2.59
CA PRO A 34 12.27 41.09 -3.76
C PRO A 34 11.47 40.12 -4.64
N ALA A 35 11.59 40.28 -5.96
CA ALA A 35 10.89 39.42 -6.92
C ALA A 35 11.19 37.94 -6.69
N PHE A 36 10.19 37.09 -6.84
CA PHE A 36 10.39 35.64 -6.81
C PHE A 36 11.42 35.20 -7.87
N LYS A 37 12.46 34.52 -7.41
CA LYS A 37 13.46 33.89 -8.27
C LYS A 37 13.14 32.41 -8.40
N ALA A 38 12.75 32.00 -9.60
CA ALA A 38 12.58 30.59 -9.94
C ALA A 38 13.90 29.82 -9.78
N LEU A 39 13.81 28.55 -9.40
CA LEU A 39 14.94 27.64 -9.52
C LEU A 39 15.15 27.41 -11.02
N GLY A 40 16.19 28.03 -11.57
CA GLY A 40 16.62 27.77 -12.94
C GLY A 40 17.11 26.33 -13.11
N PRO A 41 17.39 25.87 -14.35
CA PRO A 41 18.24 24.71 -14.53
C PRO A 41 19.57 25.01 -13.83
N ALA A 42 19.77 24.44 -12.63
CA ALA A 42 21.09 24.36 -12.02
C ALA A 42 21.98 23.68 -13.06
N GLU A 43 23.07 24.34 -13.47
CA GLU A 43 23.99 24.01 -14.57
C GLU A 43 23.68 22.66 -15.23
N ASP A 44 23.33 22.65 -16.53
CA ASP A 44 22.82 21.47 -17.24
C ASP A 44 23.67 20.19 -17.03
N ASP A 45 24.92 20.33 -16.60
CA ASP A 45 25.89 19.26 -16.35
C ASP A 45 26.02 18.81 -14.88
N HIS A 46 25.40 19.46 -13.89
CA HIS A 46 25.59 19.08 -12.49
C HIS A 46 24.91 17.73 -12.16
N PRO A 47 25.64 16.72 -11.63
CA PRO A 47 25.13 15.35 -11.49
C PRO A 47 23.82 15.24 -10.71
N LEU A 48 23.72 15.89 -9.55
CA LEU A 48 22.49 15.82 -8.74
C LEU A 48 21.32 16.58 -9.39
N ALA A 49 21.60 17.65 -10.16
CA ALA A 49 20.56 18.40 -10.83
C ALA A 49 19.91 17.56 -11.94
N GLN A 50 20.73 16.81 -12.69
CA GLN A 50 20.27 15.84 -13.67
C GLN A 50 19.50 14.68 -13.02
N ALA A 51 20.04 14.08 -11.95
CA ALA A 51 19.44 12.89 -11.32
C ALA A 51 18.07 13.15 -10.66
N THR A 52 17.79 14.39 -10.29
CA THR A 52 16.53 14.84 -9.68
C THR A 52 15.56 15.47 -10.68
N ARG A 53 15.98 15.69 -11.94
CA ARG A 53 15.19 16.33 -13.00
C ARG A 53 13.83 15.68 -13.17
N ASP A 54 13.80 14.35 -13.33
CA ASP A 54 12.55 13.59 -13.49
C ASP A 54 11.68 13.63 -12.23
N HIS A 55 12.27 13.62 -11.03
CA HIS A 55 11.51 13.69 -9.78
C HIS A 55 10.83 15.06 -9.62
N ARG A 56 11.52 16.16 -9.94
CA ARG A 56 10.93 17.51 -9.93
C ARG A 56 9.81 17.64 -10.95
N ALA A 57 10.06 17.21 -12.19
CA ALA A 57 9.05 17.25 -13.24
C ALA A 57 7.83 16.38 -12.89
N MET A 58 8.02 15.21 -12.30
CA MET A 58 6.93 14.36 -11.84
C MET A 58 6.09 15.04 -10.74
N LEU A 59 6.74 15.69 -9.77
CA LEU A 59 6.06 16.44 -8.70
C LEU A 59 5.28 17.64 -9.25
N ASP A 60 5.85 18.35 -10.22
CA ASP A 60 5.16 19.45 -10.91
C ASP A 60 3.99 18.94 -11.76
N ALA A 61 4.09 17.77 -12.38
CA ALA A 61 3.01 17.15 -13.15
C ALA A 61 1.80 16.77 -12.27
N ILE A 62 2.03 16.45 -11.00
CA ILE A 62 0.98 16.07 -10.04
C ILE A 62 0.62 17.18 -9.05
N ARG A 63 1.13 18.41 -9.27
CA ARG A 63 0.81 19.60 -8.45
C ARG A 63 -0.67 19.98 -8.53
N GLU A 64 -1.34 19.56 -9.59
CA GLU A 64 -2.79 19.62 -9.77
C GLU A 64 -3.39 18.24 -10.08
N GLY A 65 -4.71 18.17 -10.25
CA GLY A 65 -5.43 16.95 -10.56
C GLY A 65 -6.91 17.04 -10.25
N LEU A 66 -7.61 15.92 -10.41
CA LEU A 66 -9.04 15.83 -10.16
C LEU A 66 -9.38 16.20 -8.71
N VAL A 67 -10.43 17.01 -8.55
CA VAL A 67 -11.05 17.31 -7.26
C VAL A 67 -12.08 16.23 -6.96
N ASN A 68 -12.08 15.71 -5.73
CA ASN A 68 -13.10 14.74 -5.33
C ASN A 68 -14.49 15.36 -5.46
N LYS A 69 -15.39 14.67 -6.17
CA LYS A 69 -16.76 15.17 -6.37
C LYS A 69 -17.58 15.13 -5.08
N ALA A 70 -17.29 14.16 -4.21
CA ALA A 70 -17.91 14.06 -2.89
C ALA A 70 -17.17 14.98 -1.92
N MET A 71 -17.89 16.00 -1.42
CA MET A 71 -17.35 16.96 -0.45
C MET A 71 -17.08 16.26 0.89
N ALA A 72 -15.91 16.50 1.48
CA ALA A 72 -15.61 15.99 2.80
C ALA A 72 -16.30 16.81 3.90
N GLU A 73 -16.69 16.13 4.97
CA GLU A 73 -17.13 16.78 6.20
C GLU A 73 -15.91 17.08 7.08
N ILE A 74 -15.59 18.37 7.21
CA ILE A 74 -14.43 18.88 7.94
C ILE A 74 -14.87 19.93 8.98
N PRO A 75 -14.09 20.17 10.04
CA PRO A 75 -14.45 21.15 11.07
C PRO A 75 -14.82 22.52 10.51
N ALA A 76 -15.81 23.19 11.09
CA ALA A 76 -16.22 24.53 10.67
C ALA A 76 -15.25 25.63 11.14
N ASP A 77 -14.55 25.42 12.27
CA ASP A 77 -13.59 26.38 12.81
C ASP A 77 -12.38 26.54 11.87
N LEU A 78 -12.18 27.78 11.41
CA LEU A 78 -11.08 28.14 10.52
C LEU A 78 -9.72 28.01 11.21
N THR A 79 -9.68 28.17 12.54
CA THR A 79 -8.45 28.01 13.34
C THR A 79 -8.05 26.54 13.41
N GLU A 80 -8.99 25.65 13.71
CA GLU A 80 -8.78 24.20 13.66
C GLU A 80 -8.27 23.74 12.29
N ARG A 81 -8.86 24.23 11.19
CA ARG A 81 -8.36 23.94 9.82
C ARG A 81 -6.92 24.42 9.61
N ALA A 82 -6.62 25.64 10.04
CA ALA A 82 -5.27 26.19 9.95
C ALA A 82 -4.25 25.37 10.76
N GLN A 83 -4.61 24.97 11.98
CA GLN A 83 -3.76 24.14 12.82
C GLN A 83 -3.54 22.76 12.22
N HIS A 84 -4.59 22.12 11.70
CA HIS A 84 -4.50 20.83 11.03
C HIS A 84 -3.56 20.88 9.81
N LEU A 85 -3.75 21.85 8.91
CA LEU A 85 -2.90 21.99 7.72
C LEU A 85 -1.45 22.30 8.06
N LYS A 86 -1.19 23.17 9.06
CA LYS A 86 0.16 23.44 9.55
C LYS A 86 0.80 22.18 10.13
N ALA A 87 0.07 21.45 10.96
CA ALA A 87 0.56 20.20 11.53
C ALA A 87 0.85 19.17 10.44
N PHE A 88 0.02 19.07 9.41
CA PHE A 88 0.26 18.17 8.30
C PHE A 88 1.47 18.59 7.45
N ALA A 89 1.70 19.89 7.26
CA ALA A 89 2.90 20.39 6.61
C ALA A 89 4.17 20.10 7.42
N TYR A 90 4.15 20.31 8.75
CA TYR A 90 5.26 19.92 9.64
C TYR A 90 5.48 18.41 9.68
N PHE A 91 4.40 17.63 9.63
CA PHE A 91 4.47 16.19 9.50
C PHE A 91 5.21 15.83 8.20
N ASN A 92 4.97 16.51 7.08
CA ASN A 92 5.73 16.35 5.84
C ASN A 92 7.07 17.15 5.81
N ASP A 93 7.70 17.38 6.96
CA ASP A 93 9.05 17.96 7.12
C ASP A 93 9.23 19.44 6.79
N ALA A 94 8.14 20.22 6.64
CA ALA A 94 8.27 21.66 6.50
C ALA A 94 9.04 22.24 7.70
N THR A 95 9.98 23.14 7.43
CA THR A 95 10.79 23.78 8.48
C THR A 95 9.98 24.85 9.22
N MET A 96 9.24 25.66 8.46
CA MET A 96 8.27 26.64 8.96
C MET A 96 7.07 26.70 8.01
N VAL A 97 5.90 27.04 8.55
CA VAL A 97 4.63 27.06 7.81
C VAL A 97 3.84 28.29 8.22
N GLY A 98 3.23 28.95 7.24
CA GLY A 98 2.38 30.12 7.44
C GLY A 98 1.21 30.11 6.46
N ILE A 99 0.15 30.84 6.79
CA ILE A 99 -1.07 30.93 5.98
C ILE A 99 -1.39 32.40 5.73
N CYS A 100 -1.78 32.75 4.51
CA CYS A 100 -2.26 34.09 4.18
C CYS A 100 -3.44 34.05 3.21
N LYS A 101 -4.13 35.19 3.07
CA LYS A 101 -5.09 35.42 1.99
C LYS A 101 -4.35 35.55 0.67
N LEU A 102 -4.95 35.02 -0.40
CA LEU A 102 -4.47 35.26 -1.75
C LEU A 102 -5.01 36.62 -2.22
N ALA A 103 -4.14 37.48 -2.73
CA ALA A 103 -4.46 38.80 -3.24
C ALA A 103 -3.97 38.93 -4.69
N PRO A 104 -4.55 39.83 -5.52
CA PRO A 104 -4.20 39.93 -6.94
C PRO A 104 -2.72 40.19 -7.22
N ASP A 105 -2.04 40.92 -6.34
CA ASP A 105 -0.60 41.23 -6.42
C ASP A 105 0.31 40.04 -6.06
N HIS A 106 -0.26 38.95 -5.53
CA HIS A 106 0.47 37.68 -5.35
C HIS A 106 0.55 36.87 -6.64
N HIS A 107 -0.22 37.19 -7.69
CA HIS A 107 -0.19 36.43 -8.94
C HIS A 107 1.02 36.83 -9.80
N LEU A 108 1.66 35.85 -10.43
CA LEU A 108 2.68 36.14 -11.43
C LEU A 108 2.00 36.67 -12.70
N ALA A 109 2.58 37.71 -13.30
CA ALA A 109 2.11 38.22 -14.59
C ALA A 109 2.19 37.15 -15.70
N GLN A 110 3.21 36.28 -15.62
CA GLN A 110 3.33 35.08 -16.44
C GLN A 110 3.58 33.88 -15.53
N PRO A 111 2.71 32.86 -15.56
CA PRO A 111 2.93 31.66 -14.77
C PRO A 111 4.24 30.95 -15.16
N LEU A 112 4.98 30.50 -14.16
CA LEU A 112 6.15 29.65 -14.32
C LEU A 112 5.69 28.22 -14.62
N ARG A 113 6.30 27.60 -15.64
CA ARG A 113 6.04 26.21 -16.07
C ARG A 113 7.36 25.45 -16.18
N ASN A 114 7.34 24.19 -15.77
CA ASN A 114 8.47 23.29 -15.90
C ASN A 114 8.40 22.56 -17.25
N ALA A 115 9.32 22.89 -18.16
CA ALA A 115 9.37 22.29 -19.50
C ALA A 115 9.59 20.77 -19.50
N ASP A 116 10.18 20.21 -18.44
CA ASP A 116 10.43 18.77 -18.33
C ASP A 116 9.16 17.93 -18.10
N VAL A 117 8.06 18.55 -17.69
CA VAL A 117 6.77 17.86 -17.54
C VAL A 117 6.31 17.25 -18.87
N ALA A 118 6.46 17.99 -19.97
CA ALA A 118 6.09 17.54 -21.30
C ALA A 118 6.91 16.31 -21.74
N ARG A 119 8.18 16.21 -21.33
CA ARG A 119 9.05 15.07 -21.63
C ARG A 119 8.59 13.79 -20.91
N LEU A 120 8.10 13.91 -19.68
CA LEU A 120 7.59 12.76 -18.91
C LEU A 120 6.20 12.30 -19.35
N ALA A 121 5.43 13.14 -20.06
CA ALA A 121 4.06 12.83 -20.44
C ALA A 121 3.94 11.52 -21.24
N GLN A 122 4.88 11.25 -22.14
CA GLN A 122 4.90 10.00 -22.90
C GLN A 122 5.11 8.79 -21.98
N ASP A 123 6.10 8.83 -21.09
CA ASP A 123 6.37 7.74 -20.14
C ASP A 123 5.16 7.47 -19.24
N LEU A 124 4.45 8.52 -18.79
CA LEU A 124 3.23 8.42 -17.99
C LEU A 124 2.05 7.81 -18.76
N GLN A 125 2.03 7.95 -20.09
CA GLN A 125 0.98 7.39 -20.95
C GLN A 125 1.23 5.94 -21.33
N THR A 126 2.49 5.52 -21.50
CA THR A 126 2.82 4.25 -22.16
C THR A 126 3.45 3.19 -21.26
N ARG A 127 4.06 3.54 -20.12
CA ARG A 127 4.75 2.55 -19.28
C ARG A 127 3.78 1.77 -18.39
N GLN A 128 3.90 0.45 -18.43
CA GLN A 128 3.22 -0.46 -17.51
C GLN A 128 4.17 -0.85 -16.37
N VAL A 129 3.73 -0.66 -15.13
CA VAL A 129 4.49 -1.10 -13.94
C VAL A 129 4.29 -2.59 -13.68
N LYS A 130 5.33 -3.26 -13.18
CA LYS A 130 5.29 -4.69 -12.79
C LYS A 130 5.26 -4.82 -11.27
N THR A 131 4.08 -4.78 -10.68
CA THR A 131 3.94 -4.80 -9.21
C THR A 131 2.65 -5.46 -8.74
N LEU A 132 2.68 -6.00 -7.51
CA LEU A 132 1.51 -6.49 -6.78
C LEU A 132 0.94 -5.45 -5.79
N ALA A 133 1.44 -4.21 -5.83
CA ALA A 133 0.94 -3.15 -4.97
C ALA A 133 -0.52 -2.86 -5.29
N SER A 134 -1.38 -3.06 -4.30
CA SER A 134 -2.82 -2.85 -4.44
C SER A 134 -3.13 -1.49 -5.06
N GLY A 135 -4.16 -1.40 -5.92
CA GLY A 135 -4.66 -0.15 -6.49
C GLY A 135 -3.68 0.67 -7.33
N VAL A 136 -2.49 0.16 -7.64
CA VAL A 136 -1.47 0.89 -8.43
C VAL A 136 -1.95 1.18 -9.85
N ASP A 137 -2.70 0.27 -10.47
CA ASP A 137 -3.27 0.48 -11.80
C ASP A 137 -4.25 1.66 -11.85
N ALA A 138 -5.04 1.85 -10.79
CA ALA A 138 -5.91 3.01 -10.66
C ALA A 138 -5.11 4.30 -10.52
N ILE A 139 -4.02 4.28 -9.74
CA ILE A 139 -3.12 5.43 -9.60
C ILE A 139 -2.49 5.78 -10.95
N MET A 140 -2.00 4.79 -11.70
CA MET A 140 -1.41 5.02 -13.04
C MET A 140 -2.43 5.59 -14.01
N ALA A 141 -3.67 5.09 -13.99
CA ALA A 141 -4.75 5.64 -14.78
C ALA A 141 -5.06 7.10 -14.38
N ASP A 142 -5.16 7.40 -13.08
CA ASP A 142 -5.38 8.75 -12.57
C ASP A 142 -4.25 9.72 -12.98
N LEU A 143 -2.99 9.26 -12.95
CA LEU A 143 -1.83 10.04 -13.37
C LEU A 143 -1.90 10.38 -14.86
N ARG A 144 -2.17 9.39 -15.71
CA ARG A 144 -2.33 9.57 -17.15
C ARG A 144 -3.46 10.55 -17.49
N ASP A 145 -4.60 10.38 -16.82
CA ASP A 145 -5.77 11.25 -17.02
C ASP A 145 -5.48 12.68 -16.55
N SER A 146 -4.70 12.85 -15.46
CA SER A 146 -4.29 14.17 -14.96
C SER A 146 -3.34 14.90 -15.90
N VAL A 147 -2.39 14.19 -16.51
CA VAL A 147 -1.42 14.76 -17.48
C VAL A 147 -2.11 15.15 -18.79
N SER A 148 -3.19 14.45 -19.14
CA SER A 148 -3.94 14.70 -20.38
C SER A 148 -5.06 15.74 -20.20
N ALA A 149 -5.38 16.11 -18.95
CA ALA A 149 -6.41 17.10 -18.65
C ALA A 149 -5.91 18.53 -18.99
N PRO A 150 -6.79 19.42 -19.49
CA PRO A 150 -6.44 20.83 -19.67
C PRO A 150 -6.00 21.49 -18.36
N GLU A 151 -5.02 22.39 -18.41
CA GLU A 151 -4.66 23.21 -17.24
C GLU A 151 -5.86 24.03 -16.78
N THR A 152 -6.09 24.07 -15.46
CA THR A 152 -7.12 24.91 -14.85
C THR A 152 -6.55 26.26 -14.38
N ASP A 153 -7.39 27.27 -14.13
CA ASP A 153 -6.94 28.50 -13.46
C ASP A 153 -7.04 28.38 -11.92
N ILE A 154 -6.54 29.39 -11.20
CA ILE A 154 -6.64 29.47 -9.73
C ILE A 154 -7.59 30.59 -9.27
N ASN A 155 -8.50 31.06 -10.13
CA ASN A 155 -9.33 32.24 -9.85
C ASN A 155 -10.29 32.03 -8.66
N ALA A 156 -10.67 30.79 -8.38
CA ALA A 156 -11.50 30.43 -7.23
C ALA A 156 -10.71 30.32 -5.91
N HIS A 157 -9.38 30.39 -5.94
CA HIS A 157 -8.54 30.21 -4.74
C HIS A 157 -8.49 31.50 -3.91
N THR A 158 -8.67 31.38 -2.60
CA THR A 158 -8.78 32.53 -1.68
C THR A 158 -7.69 32.59 -0.63
N HIS A 159 -6.97 31.48 -0.41
CA HIS A 159 -5.92 31.34 0.60
C HIS A 159 -4.70 30.65 0.03
N ALA A 160 -3.55 30.87 0.66
CA ALA A 160 -2.31 30.16 0.41
C ALA A 160 -1.71 29.63 1.72
N LEU A 161 -1.40 28.32 1.75
CA LEU A 161 -0.53 27.70 2.74
C LEU A 161 0.90 27.74 2.20
N VAL A 162 1.80 28.44 2.87
CA VAL A 162 3.19 28.62 2.46
C VAL A 162 4.08 27.74 3.32
N VAL A 163 4.94 26.96 2.68
CA VAL A 163 5.89 26.08 3.35
C VAL A 163 7.31 26.49 3.02
N LEU A 164 8.15 26.54 4.06
CA LEU A 164 9.56 26.90 3.97
C LEU A 164 10.42 25.71 4.36
N PHE A 165 11.43 25.41 3.54
CA PHE A 165 12.41 24.35 3.79
C PHE A 165 13.81 24.94 3.93
N ALA A 166 14.43 24.78 5.10
CA ALA A 166 15.80 25.24 5.31
C ALA A 166 16.79 24.46 4.44
N HIS A 167 17.80 25.16 3.96
CA HIS A 167 18.97 24.54 3.35
C HIS A 167 19.81 23.85 4.42
N PRO A 168 20.40 22.68 4.15
CA PRO A 168 21.42 22.10 5.02
C PRO A 168 22.70 22.98 4.99
N ARG A 169 23.73 22.68 5.78
CA ARG A 169 25.02 23.36 5.60
C ARG A 169 25.61 23.10 4.21
N ALA A 170 26.50 23.97 3.75
CA ALA A 170 27.28 23.69 2.56
C ALA A 170 28.28 22.56 2.84
N VAL A 171 28.49 21.68 1.85
CA VAL A 171 29.54 20.66 1.90
C VAL A 171 30.91 21.31 1.71
N GLU A 172 31.91 20.87 2.46
CA GLU A 172 33.28 21.32 2.24
C GLU A 172 33.87 20.63 1.00
N GLN A 173 34.75 21.30 0.23
CA GLN A 173 35.26 20.78 -1.04
C GLN A 173 36.01 19.44 -0.92
N ASN A 174 36.62 19.20 0.24
CA ASN A 174 37.37 17.98 0.56
C ASN A 174 36.51 16.89 1.23
N GLU A 175 35.22 17.14 1.49
CA GLU A 175 34.33 16.13 2.04
C GLU A 175 33.89 15.09 0.99
N PRO A 176 33.71 13.82 1.40
CA PRO A 176 33.14 12.82 0.51
C PRO A 176 31.76 13.24 -0.01
N GLY A 177 31.54 13.07 -1.32
CA GLY A 177 30.30 13.45 -1.99
C GLY A 177 30.22 14.90 -2.44
N ALA A 178 31.23 15.75 -2.18
CA ALA A 178 31.25 17.14 -2.63
C ALA A 178 31.01 17.28 -4.15
N ALA A 179 31.59 16.39 -4.96
CA ALA A 179 31.40 16.32 -6.41
C ALA A 179 29.94 16.11 -6.85
N TRP A 180 29.07 15.67 -5.96
CA TRP A 180 27.65 15.44 -6.22
C TRP A 180 26.72 16.44 -5.53
N ILE A 181 27.16 17.19 -4.51
CA ILE A 181 26.23 18.01 -3.70
C ILE A 181 26.68 19.45 -3.48
N ALA A 182 27.90 19.84 -3.87
CA ALA A 182 28.37 21.20 -3.72
C ALA A 182 27.48 22.20 -4.49
N GLY A 183 26.99 23.24 -3.82
CA GLY A 183 26.11 24.25 -4.42
C GLY A 183 24.66 23.80 -4.66
N MET A 184 24.26 22.59 -4.24
CA MET A 184 22.93 22.04 -4.49
C MET A 184 21.93 22.23 -3.34
N GLU A 185 22.21 23.10 -2.38
CA GLU A 185 21.40 23.25 -1.17
C GLU A 185 20.00 23.77 -1.49
N GLU A 186 19.90 24.78 -2.35
CA GLU A 186 18.62 25.32 -2.83
C GLU A 186 17.85 24.28 -3.64
N HIS A 187 18.56 23.55 -4.49
CA HIS A 187 17.99 22.52 -5.33
C HIS A 187 17.36 21.39 -4.48
N ARG A 188 18.10 20.92 -3.47
CA ARG A 188 17.63 19.91 -2.52
C ARG A 188 16.40 20.38 -1.75
N SER A 189 16.43 21.58 -1.18
CA SER A 189 15.31 22.06 -0.38
C SER A 189 14.08 22.39 -1.22
N SER A 190 14.27 22.81 -2.47
CA SER A 190 13.19 22.99 -3.44
C SER A 190 12.52 21.67 -3.80
N LEU A 191 13.30 20.59 -3.96
CA LEU A 191 12.77 19.25 -4.24
C LEU A 191 11.89 18.73 -3.09
N LEU A 192 12.32 18.89 -1.84
CA LEU A 192 11.52 18.49 -0.67
C LEU A 192 10.29 19.39 -0.45
N ALA A 193 10.40 20.68 -0.78
CA ALA A 193 9.26 21.59 -0.75
C ALA A 193 8.21 21.20 -1.82
N ALA A 194 8.66 20.79 -3.01
CA ALA A 194 7.79 20.29 -4.07
C ALA A 194 7.09 18.98 -3.68
N GLU A 195 7.80 18.05 -3.03
CA GLU A 195 7.21 16.81 -2.48
C GLU A 195 6.05 17.15 -1.52
N SER A 196 6.27 18.10 -0.61
CA SER A 196 5.24 18.55 0.34
C SER A 196 4.07 19.26 -0.33
N ALA A 197 4.33 20.12 -1.32
CA ALA A 197 3.28 20.83 -2.05
C ALA A 197 2.39 19.88 -2.87
N ALA A 198 2.97 18.85 -3.49
CA ALA A 198 2.23 17.81 -4.20
C ALA A 198 1.30 17.05 -3.24
N VAL A 199 1.79 16.65 -2.06
CA VAL A 199 1.00 15.94 -1.04
C VAL A 199 -0.13 16.82 -0.48
N LEU A 200 0.20 18.04 -0.03
CA LEU A 200 -0.75 18.93 0.63
C LEU A 200 -1.85 19.43 -0.32
N SER A 201 -1.51 19.74 -1.57
CA SER A 201 -2.51 20.10 -2.58
C SER A 201 -3.43 18.92 -2.91
N ASN A 202 -2.88 17.70 -2.99
CA ASN A 202 -3.68 16.50 -3.22
C ASN A 202 -4.62 16.20 -2.06
N TYR A 203 -4.18 16.39 -0.82
CA TYR A 203 -5.02 16.26 0.37
C TYR A 203 -6.25 17.17 0.31
N ILE A 204 -6.07 18.44 -0.03
CA ILE A 204 -7.19 19.40 -0.11
C ILE A 204 -8.16 19.01 -1.25
N ARG A 205 -7.65 18.53 -2.39
CA ARG A 205 -8.49 17.99 -3.48
C ARG A 205 -9.27 16.75 -3.08
N LEU A 206 -8.69 15.86 -2.27
CA LEU A 206 -9.38 14.69 -1.72
C LEU A 206 -10.53 15.09 -0.79
N LEU A 207 -10.43 16.24 -0.11
CA LEU A 207 -11.52 16.83 0.68
C LEU A 207 -12.62 17.47 -0.18
N GLY A 208 -12.50 17.45 -1.50
CA GLY A 208 -13.47 18.03 -2.44
C GLY A 208 -13.30 19.53 -2.66
N ARG A 209 -12.12 20.09 -2.36
CA ARG A 209 -11.81 21.51 -2.53
C ARG A 209 -10.75 21.70 -3.62
N PRO A 210 -10.94 22.60 -4.59
CA PRO A 210 -9.88 22.97 -5.53
C PRO A 210 -8.61 23.44 -4.80
N ALA A 211 -7.46 22.89 -5.20
CA ALA A 211 -6.16 23.29 -4.68
C ALA A 211 -5.04 22.95 -5.67
N ARG A 212 -4.00 23.79 -5.67
CA ARG A 212 -2.83 23.65 -6.54
C ARG A 212 -1.54 23.86 -5.77
N GLY A 213 -0.56 22.98 -6.02
CA GLY A 213 0.80 23.15 -5.56
C GLY A 213 1.60 24.11 -6.45
N HIS A 214 2.43 24.92 -5.81
CA HIS A 214 3.35 25.87 -6.43
C HIS A 214 4.76 25.62 -5.91
N THR A 215 5.69 25.37 -6.82
CA THR A 215 7.07 24.99 -6.53
C THR A 215 8.03 26.05 -7.08
N MET A 216 9.31 25.91 -6.78
CA MET A 216 10.34 26.78 -7.35
C MET A 216 10.51 26.62 -8.87
N THR A 217 9.92 25.58 -9.48
CA THR A 217 10.01 25.27 -10.93
C THR A 217 8.68 25.36 -11.67
N ALA A 218 7.54 25.41 -10.97
CA ALA A 218 6.22 25.61 -11.55
C ALA A 218 5.30 26.37 -10.56
N SER A 219 4.91 27.60 -10.91
CA SER A 219 4.11 28.46 -10.03
C SER A 219 3.21 29.42 -10.82
N ASP A 220 2.06 29.75 -10.26
CA ASP A 220 1.14 30.78 -10.79
C ASP A 220 1.17 32.05 -9.90
N VAL A 221 1.94 31.98 -8.80
CA VAL A 221 2.01 32.98 -7.73
C VAL A 221 3.45 33.30 -7.37
N ASP A 222 3.70 34.52 -6.89
CA ASP A 222 4.99 34.97 -6.39
C ASP A 222 5.21 34.40 -4.98
N LEU A 223 6.11 33.41 -4.87
CA LEU A 223 6.39 32.74 -3.61
C LEU A 223 7.04 33.69 -2.59
N SER A 224 7.78 34.71 -3.03
CA SER A 224 8.40 35.70 -2.14
C SER A 224 7.35 36.57 -1.46
N GLN A 225 6.37 37.05 -2.22
CA GLN A 225 5.23 37.82 -1.71
C GLN A 225 4.44 37.00 -0.69
N LEU A 226 4.11 35.75 -1.05
CA LEU A 226 3.39 34.85 -0.16
C LEU A 226 4.15 34.56 1.14
N ALA A 227 5.48 34.38 1.09
CA ALA A 227 6.29 34.15 2.29
C ALA A 227 6.27 35.35 3.27
N VAL A 228 6.25 36.57 2.75
CA VAL A 228 6.12 37.79 3.58
C VAL A 228 4.70 37.91 4.13
N ALA A 229 3.69 37.74 3.28
CA ALA A 229 2.28 37.83 3.67
C ALA A 229 1.90 36.78 4.73
N ALA A 230 2.43 35.56 4.63
CA ALA A 230 2.24 34.48 5.60
C ALA A 230 3.08 34.64 6.88
N GLY A 231 3.91 35.69 6.98
CA GLY A 231 4.75 35.96 8.14
C GLY A 231 5.86 34.94 8.37
N LEU A 232 6.46 34.45 7.28
CA LEU A 232 7.60 33.52 7.29
C LEU A 232 8.95 34.20 7.06
N ALA A 233 8.99 35.34 6.36
CA ALA A 233 10.22 36.05 6.06
C ALA A 233 10.01 37.57 6.05
N LEU A 234 11.11 38.32 6.20
CA LEU A 234 11.17 39.77 6.00
C LEU A 234 12.07 40.10 4.80
N PRO A 235 11.73 41.12 4.00
CA PRO A 235 12.66 41.69 3.03
C PRO A 235 13.74 42.49 3.78
N GLN A 236 15.00 42.07 3.64
CA GLN A 236 16.17 42.72 4.21
C GLN A 236 17.31 42.69 3.19
N ASP A 237 17.97 43.83 2.96
CA ASP A 237 19.13 43.96 2.06
C ASP A 237 18.91 43.38 0.65
N GLY A 238 17.70 43.57 0.09
CA GLY A 238 17.34 43.08 -1.25
C GLY A 238 17.09 41.57 -1.35
N GLN A 239 17.02 40.84 -0.22
CA GLN A 239 16.72 39.42 -0.16
C GLN A 239 15.67 39.11 0.92
N LEU A 240 15.13 37.89 0.90
CA LEU A 240 14.28 37.42 1.99
C LEU A 240 15.12 36.80 3.10
N THR A 241 14.88 37.23 4.33
CA THR A 241 15.47 36.66 5.53
C THR A 241 14.38 36.10 6.43
N ALA A 242 14.44 34.79 6.69
CA ALA A 242 13.55 34.09 7.58
C ALA A 242 14.17 33.94 8.99
N PRO A 243 13.35 34.01 10.06
CA PRO A 243 13.82 33.76 11.42
C PRO A 243 14.37 32.33 11.54
N PHE A 244 15.33 32.14 12.44
CA PHE A 244 16.07 30.90 12.72
C PHE A 244 16.99 30.40 11.60
N VAL A 245 16.60 30.54 10.34
CA VAL A 245 17.27 29.91 9.18
C VAL A 245 17.96 30.92 8.24
N GLY A 246 17.64 32.21 8.32
CA GLY A 246 18.28 33.24 7.52
C GLY A 246 17.80 33.31 6.09
N THR A 247 18.73 33.55 5.16
CA THR A 247 18.51 33.54 3.70
C THR A 247 18.60 32.14 3.09
N ARG A 248 18.84 31.12 3.92
CA ARG A 248 19.18 29.76 3.49
C ARG A 248 17.94 28.85 3.49
N PHE A 249 17.02 29.11 2.58
CA PHE A 249 15.79 28.34 2.46
C PHE A 249 15.21 28.35 1.04
N SER A 250 14.32 27.40 0.79
CA SER A 250 13.49 27.33 -0.42
C SER A 250 12.01 27.34 -0.02
N LEU A 251 11.16 27.72 -0.96
CA LEU A 251 9.72 27.91 -0.75
C LEU A 251 8.90 26.98 -1.62
N ALA A 252 7.70 26.66 -1.15
CA ALA A 252 6.59 26.20 -1.95
C ALA A 252 5.28 26.72 -1.35
N ALA A 253 4.21 26.72 -2.12
CA ALA A 253 2.89 27.14 -1.65
C ALA A 253 1.79 26.21 -2.15
N ILE A 254 0.67 26.22 -1.45
CA ILE A 254 -0.56 25.55 -1.84
C ILE A 254 -1.66 26.59 -1.84
N THR A 255 -2.14 26.99 -3.02
CA THR A 255 -3.34 27.83 -3.13
C THR A 255 -4.58 26.96 -3.10
N MET A 256 -5.65 27.45 -2.49
CA MET A 256 -6.86 26.65 -2.26
C MET A 256 -8.14 27.48 -2.24
N ALA A 257 -9.22 26.84 -2.67
CA ALA A 257 -10.60 27.29 -2.47
C ALA A 257 -11.18 26.68 -1.17
N MET A 258 -10.48 26.87 -0.05
CA MET A 258 -10.90 26.43 1.28
C MET A 258 -10.55 27.51 2.30
N ASP A 259 -11.55 27.97 3.05
CA ASP A 259 -11.35 28.99 4.07
C ASP A 259 -10.59 28.43 5.29
N VAL A 260 -9.59 29.19 5.73
CA VAL A 260 -8.70 28.88 6.85
C VAL A 260 -8.26 30.16 7.56
N ALA A 261 -7.94 30.09 8.86
CA ALA A 261 -7.42 31.23 9.59
C ALA A 261 -6.02 31.60 9.09
N CYS A 262 -5.79 32.89 8.86
CA CYS A 262 -4.51 33.41 8.38
C CYS A 262 -3.57 33.79 9.53
N ASP A 263 -2.27 33.67 9.27
CA ASP A 263 -1.24 34.26 10.10
C ASP A 263 -1.08 35.75 9.81
N ARG A 264 -0.44 36.44 10.75
CA ARG A 264 -0.06 37.85 10.59
C ARG A 264 1.39 37.95 10.10
N PRO A 265 1.70 38.91 9.20
CA PRO A 265 3.08 39.19 8.80
C PRO A 265 4.01 39.47 9.98
N LEU A 266 5.32 39.28 9.77
CA LEU A 266 6.33 39.69 10.74
C LEU A 266 6.42 41.22 10.79
N ALA A 267 6.58 41.78 11.99
CA ALA A 267 6.81 43.21 12.14
C ALA A 267 8.18 43.60 11.54
N ALA A 268 8.30 44.78 10.92
CA ALA A 268 9.57 45.28 10.40
C ALA A 268 10.67 45.37 11.48
N THR A 269 10.28 45.58 12.73
CA THR A 269 11.16 45.63 13.91
C THR A 269 11.47 44.26 14.53
N ALA A 270 10.92 43.17 13.98
CA ALA A 270 11.06 41.86 14.57
C ALA A 270 12.52 41.40 14.57
N THR A 271 13.01 40.99 15.75
CA THR A 271 14.32 40.34 15.85
C THR A 271 14.27 38.95 15.21
N LEU A 272 15.20 38.68 14.30
CA LEU A 272 15.31 37.39 13.61
C LEU A 272 16.42 36.52 14.26
N PRO A 273 16.09 35.65 15.23
CA PRO A 273 17.07 34.77 15.86
C PRO A 273 17.74 33.84 14.83
N ARG A 274 18.89 33.26 15.15
CA ARG A 274 19.61 32.31 14.28
C ARG A 274 19.84 30.98 14.99
N THR A 275 19.71 29.88 14.25
CA THR A 275 20.06 28.54 14.70
C THR A 275 21.10 27.96 13.74
N PRO A 276 22.12 27.22 14.23
CA PRO A 276 23.05 26.54 13.35
C PRO A 276 22.33 25.58 12.38
N PRO A 277 22.80 25.47 11.13
CA PRO A 277 22.22 24.55 10.16
C PRO A 277 22.43 23.08 10.57
N ALA A 278 21.64 22.18 9.99
CA ALA A 278 21.88 20.75 10.13
C ALA A 278 23.30 20.38 9.69
N TYR A 279 23.90 19.37 10.33
CA TYR A 279 25.26 18.90 10.09
C TYR A 279 26.38 19.93 10.38
N ALA A 280 26.11 21.03 11.11
CA ALA A 280 27.12 22.05 11.43
C ALA A 280 28.44 21.53 12.04
N THR A 281 28.44 20.36 12.68
CA THR A 281 29.63 19.76 13.33
C THR A 281 29.95 18.34 12.87
N ARG A 282 29.34 17.86 11.78
CA ARG A 282 29.52 16.49 11.26
C ARG A 282 29.55 16.48 9.73
N ARG A 283 30.34 15.58 9.15
CA ARG A 283 30.32 15.31 7.70
C ARG A 283 28.97 14.72 7.29
N PHE A 284 28.54 14.94 6.05
CA PHE A 284 27.31 14.31 5.56
C PHE A 284 27.41 12.78 5.56
N ALA A 285 28.55 12.22 5.10
CA ALA A 285 28.81 10.79 5.04
C ALA A 285 28.68 10.06 6.40
N ASP A 286 28.92 10.77 7.51
CA ASP A 286 28.84 10.22 8.87
C ASP A 286 27.41 10.20 9.44
N GLY A 287 26.44 10.80 8.73
CA GLY A 287 25.07 10.90 9.18
C GLY A 287 24.86 11.78 10.42
N ALA A 288 23.58 12.00 10.76
CA ALA A 288 23.24 12.77 11.94
C ALA A 288 23.52 11.99 13.23
N GLN A 289 23.35 10.67 13.24
CA GLN A 289 23.55 9.82 14.43
C GLN A 289 24.96 9.20 14.48
N PRO A 290 25.54 8.99 15.67
CA PRO A 290 26.94 8.58 15.81
C PRO A 290 27.17 7.06 15.65
N PHE A 291 26.80 6.48 14.50
CA PHE A 291 26.96 5.06 14.19
C PHE A 291 28.41 4.57 14.24
N GLU A 292 29.39 5.46 14.12
CA GLU A 292 30.82 5.16 14.26
C GLU A 292 31.19 4.71 15.68
N LYS A 293 30.36 5.01 16.69
CA LYS A 293 30.60 4.64 18.09
C LYS A 293 30.00 3.29 18.48
N LEU A 294 29.26 2.64 17.59
CA LEU A 294 28.65 1.34 17.85
C LEU A 294 29.67 0.22 17.70
N LYS A 295 29.52 -0.83 18.51
CA LYS A 295 30.34 -2.04 18.38
C LYS A 295 29.99 -2.74 17.07
N ARG A 296 30.98 -2.92 16.20
CA ARG A 296 30.87 -3.66 14.94
C ARG A 296 31.29 -5.11 15.15
N VAL A 297 30.62 -6.04 14.46
CA VAL A 297 30.87 -7.49 14.53
C VAL A 297 30.96 -8.07 13.12
N GLY A 298 31.62 -9.23 12.97
CA GLY A 298 31.84 -9.85 11.65
C GLY A 298 30.59 -10.50 11.04
N SER A 299 29.61 -10.85 11.87
CA SER A 299 28.33 -11.45 11.47
C SER A 299 27.21 -10.87 12.34
N PRO A 300 25.94 -10.90 11.86
CA PRO A 300 24.79 -10.48 12.67
C PRO A 300 24.73 -11.20 14.03
N THR A 301 24.13 -10.56 15.02
CA THR A 301 23.99 -11.09 16.39
C THR A 301 23.02 -12.27 16.52
N THR A 302 22.24 -12.55 15.47
CA THR A 302 21.39 -13.73 15.34
C THR A 302 21.95 -14.67 14.27
N TYR A 303 21.86 -15.97 14.53
CA TYR A 303 22.45 -16.98 13.64
C TYR A 303 21.73 -17.08 12.29
N MET A 304 22.51 -17.26 11.22
CA MET A 304 22.04 -17.46 9.85
C MET A 304 22.83 -18.61 9.22
N ASP A 305 22.14 -19.67 8.79
CA ASP A 305 22.69 -20.74 7.95
C ASP A 305 22.52 -20.37 6.48
N GLU A 306 23.27 -19.34 6.04
CA GLU A 306 23.11 -18.73 4.71
C GLU A 306 23.03 -19.70 3.53
N PRO A 307 23.85 -20.78 3.45
CA PRO A 307 23.78 -21.74 2.35
C PRO A 307 22.43 -22.45 2.21
N ARG A 308 21.58 -22.44 3.24
CA ARG A 308 20.28 -23.11 3.27
C ARG A 308 19.09 -22.15 3.33
N ILE A 309 19.30 -20.83 3.26
CA ILE A 309 18.20 -19.86 3.24
C ILE A 309 17.51 -19.93 1.87
N PRO A 310 16.22 -20.31 1.79
CA PRO A 310 15.49 -20.38 0.53
C PRO A 310 15.07 -18.99 0.07
N ARG A 311 15.12 -18.75 -1.24
CA ARG A 311 14.49 -17.60 -1.88
C ARG A 311 13.00 -17.86 -2.04
N LEU A 312 12.14 -16.95 -1.60
CA LEU A 312 10.68 -17.09 -1.69
C LEU A 312 10.12 -16.22 -2.81
N PRO A 313 8.99 -16.57 -3.46
CA PRO A 313 8.40 -15.71 -4.47
C PRO A 313 7.81 -14.44 -3.84
N LYS A 314 7.77 -13.32 -4.58
CA LYS A 314 7.12 -12.07 -4.13
C LYS A 314 5.70 -12.31 -3.61
N ARG A 315 4.99 -13.27 -4.21
CA ARG A 315 3.64 -13.71 -3.88
C ARG A 315 3.44 -14.15 -2.41
N THR A 316 4.53 -14.41 -1.68
CA THR A 316 4.53 -14.72 -0.24
C THR A 316 4.14 -13.52 0.64
N ASP A 317 4.28 -12.29 0.13
CA ASP A 317 3.84 -11.09 0.85
C ASP A 317 2.36 -11.17 1.24
N MET A 318 2.05 -11.00 2.53
CA MET A 318 0.71 -11.15 3.08
C MET A 318 -0.29 -10.12 2.53
N PHE A 319 0.16 -8.93 2.13
CA PHE A 319 -0.74 -7.97 1.48
C PHE A 319 -1.11 -8.44 0.07
N SER A 320 -0.14 -8.96 -0.68
CA SER A 320 -0.40 -9.64 -1.94
C SER A 320 -1.34 -10.84 -1.76
N ARG A 321 -1.11 -11.70 -0.76
CA ARG A 321 -2.01 -12.84 -0.45
C ARG A 321 -3.44 -12.42 -0.15
N ALA A 322 -3.63 -11.33 0.59
CA ALA A 322 -4.96 -10.79 0.84
C ALA A 322 -5.64 -10.31 -0.47
N LEU A 323 -4.91 -9.62 -1.36
CA LEU A 323 -5.46 -9.11 -2.62
C LEU A 323 -5.98 -10.22 -3.55
N PHE A 324 -5.22 -11.31 -3.66
CA PHE A 324 -5.64 -12.46 -4.48
C PHE A 324 -6.71 -13.33 -3.80
N GLY A 325 -7.10 -13.04 -2.56
CA GLY A 325 -8.14 -13.78 -1.84
C GLY A 325 -7.64 -15.02 -1.09
N ASP A 326 -6.33 -15.27 -1.02
CA ASP A 326 -5.76 -16.44 -0.33
C ASP A 326 -6.13 -16.50 1.16
N MET A 327 -6.41 -15.34 1.74
CA MET A 327 -6.75 -15.16 3.16
C MET A 327 -8.26 -14.99 3.39
N GLY A 328 -9.08 -15.22 2.36
CA GLY A 328 -10.53 -15.12 2.41
C GLY A 328 -11.09 -13.77 1.95
N LYS A 329 -12.39 -13.78 1.61
CA LYS A 329 -13.12 -12.66 0.98
C LYS A 329 -13.09 -11.37 1.80
N LYS A 330 -13.28 -11.43 3.13
CA LYS A 330 -13.25 -10.24 4.01
C LYS A 330 -11.92 -9.48 3.88
N LEU A 331 -10.80 -10.20 3.82
CA LEU A 331 -9.48 -9.60 3.67
C LEU A 331 -9.26 -9.06 2.26
N GLN A 332 -9.73 -9.79 1.24
CA GLN A 332 -9.70 -9.30 -0.13
C GLN A 332 -10.47 -8.00 -0.29
N ASP A 333 -11.66 -7.87 0.30
CA ASP A 333 -12.47 -6.65 0.27
C ASP A 333 -11.79 -5.50 1.03
N GLY A 334 -11.16 -5.80 2.17
CA GLY A 334 -10.35 -4.82 2.90
C GLY A 334 -9.08 -4.41 2.13
N ALA A 335 -8.58 -5.26 1.23
CA ALA A 335 -7.38 -5.04 0.42
C ALA A 335 -7.64 -4.33 -0.91
N THR A 336 -8.77 -4.63 -1.57
CA THR A 336 -9.14 -4.16 -2.92
C THR A 336 -9.00 -2.64 -3.09
N GLY A 337 -8.35 -2.19 -4.18
CA GLY A 337 -8.10 -0.77 -4.44
C GLY A 337 -7.21 -0.08 -3.38
N GLY A 338 -6.55 -0.87 -2.54
CA GLY A 338 -5.83 -0.49 -1.33
C GLY A 338 -6.72 0.24 -0.34
N ARG A 339 -7.93 -0.27 -0.10
CA ARG A 339 -8.89 0.30 0.87
C ARG A 339 -8.22 0.58 2.22
N TYR A 340 -7.47 -0.38 2.78
CA TYR A 340 -6.70 -0.19 4.02
C TYR A 340 -5.68 0.97 4.00
N ILE A 341 -5.23 1.42 2.82
CA ILE A 341 -4.35 2.58 2.66
C ILE A 341 -5.16 3.86 2.47
N ARG A 342 -6.23 3.83 1.66
CA ARG A 342 -7.01 5.03 1.30
C ARG A 342 -8.12 5.40 2.29
N LYS A 343 -8.28 4.63 3.38
CA LYS A 343 -9.28 4.87 4.44
C LYS A 343 -9.30 6.32 4.93
N THR A 344 -8.14 6.94 5.08
CA THR A 344 -7.98 8.34 5.50
C THR A 344 -7.42 9.18 4.34
N PRO A 345 -7.82 10.47 4.22
CA PRO A 345 -7.32 11.33 3.15
C PRO A 345 -5.82 11.64 3.32
N THR A 346 -5.28 11.59 4.54
CA THR A 346 -3.87 11.93 4.82
C THR A 346 -2.88 10.95 4.18
N SER A 347 -3.14 9.64 4.22
CA SER A 347 -2.31 8.63 3.55
C SER A 347 -2.57 8.56 2.06
N MET A 348 -3.82 8.72 1.61
CA MET A 348 -4.15 8.75 0.19
C MET A 348 -3.46 9.93 -0.52
N ALA A 349 -3.31 11.07 0.17
CA ALA A 349 -2.60 12.23 -0.33
C ALA A 349 -1.16 11.92 -0.76
N GLN A 350 -0.45 11.09 0.00
CA GLN A 350 0.94 10.69 -0.24
C GLN A 350 1.06 9.59 -1.30
N ARG A 351 0.05 8.72 -1.39
CA ARG A 351 0.07 7.53 -2.24
C ARG A 351 0.18 7.85 -3.74
N ARG A 352 -0.41 8.97 -4.20
CA ARG A 352 -0.35 9.38 -5.61
C ARG A 352 1.08 9.63 -6.08
N ALA A 353 1.85 10.42 -5.33
CA ALA A 353 3.26 10.69 -5.63
C ALA A 353 4.11 9.42 -5.53
N LEU A 354 3.81 8.56 -4.55
CA LEU A 354 4.49 7.28 -4.36
C LEU A 354 4.32 6.37 -5.58
N GLY A 355 3.10 6.27 -6.13
CA GLY A 355 2.84 5.53 -7.37
C GLY A 355 3.55 6.15 -8.57
N ALA A 356 3.55 7.48 -8.69
CA ALA A 356 4.23 8.18 -9.78
C ALA A 356 5.74 7.88 -9.84
N PHE A 357 6.40 7.79 -8.68
CA PHE A 357 7.82 7.45 -8.59
C PHE A 357 8.16 5.99 -8.94
N CYS A 358 7.17 5.08 -9.06
CA CYS A 358 7.44 3.73 -9.58
C CYS A 358 8.07 3.75 -10.97
N LEU A 359 7.77 4.76 -11.79
CA LEU A 359 8.32 4.90 -13.14
C LEU A 359 9.80 5.34 -13.16
N LEU A 360 10.35 5.75 -12.01
CA LEU A 360 11.69 6.34 -11.88
C LEU A 360 12.68 5.45 -11.10
N GLN A 361 12.26 4.24 -10.69
CA GLN A 361 13.05 3.36 -9.83
C GLN A 361 14.27 2.74 -10.53
N ASP A 362 14.16 2.46 -11.83
CA ASP A 362 15.17 1.80 -12.66
C ASP A 362 15.41 2.53 -13.99
N GLY A 363 16.31 2.00 -14.83
CA GLY A 363 16.66 2.58 -16.12
C GLY A 363 17.96 2.00 -16.69
N LYS A 364 18.30 2.41 -17.92
CA LYS A 364 19.58 2.05 -18.55
C LYS A 364 20.74 2.76 -17.83
N ALA A 365 21.84 2.04 -17.58
CA ALA A 365 23.09 2.63 -17.10
C ALA A 365 23.86 3.29 -18.26
N ALA A 366 24.68 4.29 -17.94
CA ALA A 366 25.60 4.89 -18.90
C ALA A 366 26.58 3.84 -19.45
N GLU A 367 27.03 4.02 -20.69
CA GLU A 367 27.88 3.03 -21.37
C GLU A 367 29.32 3.03 -20.84
N THR A 368 29.77 4.17 -20.29
CA THR A 368 31.11 4.32 -19.72
C THR A 368 31.04 4.23 -18.21
N GLN A 369 31.85 3.33 -17.64
CA GLN A 369 32.01 3.23 -16.20
C GLN A 369 33.05 4.21 -15.69
N THR A 370 32.66 5.03 -14.72
CA THR A 370 33.60 5.86 -13.96
C THR A 370 33.77 5.21 -12.59
N ALA A 371 34.97 4.72 -12.28
CA ALA A 371 35.22 3.88 -11.12
C ALA A 371 35.88 4.66 -9.96
N PRO A 372 35.11 5.23 -9.01
CA PRO A 372 35.67 5.67 -7.74
C PRO A 372 36.19 4.46 -6.95
N ALA A 373 37.15 4.70 -6.05
CA ALA A 373 37.60 3.66 -5.13
C ALA A 373 36.42 3.18 -4.25
N PRO A 374 36.31 1.89 -3.89
CA PRO A 374 35.14 1.35 -3.18
C PRO A 374 34.79 2.08 -1.87
N GLN A 375 35.78 2.52 -1.10
CA GLN A 375 35.55 3.31 0.12
C GLN A 375 34.96 4.68 -0.20
N GLN A 376 35.50 5.34 -1.23
CA GLN A 376 35.01 6.64 -1.68
C GLN A 376 33.58 6.53 -2.20
N ALA A 377 33.27 5.49 -2.99
CA ALA A 377 31.92 5.20 -3.46
C ALA A 377 30.93 5.05 -2.28
N ALA A 378 31.28 4.26 -1.26
CA ALA A 378 30.46 4.06 -0.07
C ALA A 378 30.19 5.36 0.69
N GLU A 379 31.19 6.24 0.81
CA GLU A 379 31.04 7.53 1.48
C GLU A 379 30.24 8.53 0.65
N MET A 380 30.40 8.55 -0.67
CA MET A 380 29.65 9.41 -1.59
C MET A 380 28.16 9.10 -1.58
N VAL A 381 27.78 7.81 -1.66
CA VAL A 381 26.36 7.42 -1.64
C VAL A 381 25.70 7.74 -0.30
N LYS A 382 26.43 7.58 0.82
CA LYS A 382 25.99 7.99 2.15
C LYS A 382 25.78 9.50 2.21
N ALA A 383 26.78 10.29 1.78
CA ALA A 383 26.72 11.74 1.82
C ALA A 383 25.50 12.28 1.05
N VAL A 384 25.26 11.82 -0.18
CA VAL A 384 24.08 12.22 -0.97
C VAL A 384 22.77 11.80 -0.30
N ALA A 385 22.66 10.55 0.17
CA ALA A 385 21.43 10.09 0.80
C ALA A 385 21.09 10.90 2.07
N TYR A 386 22.08 11.21 2.91
CA TYR A 386 21.91 12.08 4.08
C TYR A 386 21.57 13.52 3.67
N PHE A 387 22.23 14.06 2.65
CA PHE A 387 21.95 15.39 2.10
C PHE A 387 20.49 15.51 1.62
N LEU A 388 19.97 14.47 0.95
CA LEU A 388 18.59 14.40 0.47
C LEU A 388 17.56 14.09 1.56
N GLY A 389 17.99 13.71 2.77
CA GLY A 389 17.11 13.58 3.95
C GLY A 389 16.84 12.15 4.41
N ALA A 390 17.74 11.19 4.16
CA ALA A 390 17.73 9.91 4.88
C ALA A 390 18.18 10.08 6.34
N ASP A 391 17.63 9.28 7.26
CA ASP A 391 17.98 9.34 8.68
C ASP A 391 19.10 8.37 9.07
N ALA A 392 19.20 7.23 8.37
CA ALA A 392 20.36 6.34 8.44
C ALA A 392 20.60 5.65 7.10
N VAL A 393 21.88 5.42 6.78
CA VAL A 393 22.34 4.83 5.51
C VAL A 393 23.47 3.86 5.81
N GLY A 394 23.40 2.68 5.19
CA GLY A 394 24.41 1.64 5.33
C GLY A 394 24.57 0.85 4.03
N VAL A 395 25.77 0.34 3.80
CA VAL A 395 26.14 -0.39 2.59
C VAL A 395 26.52 -1.82 2.93
N SER A 396 26.05 -2.79 2.16
CA SER A 396 26.39 -4.20 2.32
C SER A 396 26.44 -4.92 0.97
N ARG A 397 26.91 -6.16 0.97
CA ARG A 397 26.57 -7.12 -0.09
C ARG A 397 25.06 -7.30 -0.21
N CYS A 398 24.61 -7.71 -1.39
CA CYS A 398 23.26 -8.15 -1.69
C CYS A 398 23.32 -9.63 -2.10
N PRO A 399 23.25 -10.57 -1.14
CA PRO A 399 23.33 -12.00 -1.46
C PRO A 399 22.06 -12.49 -2.14
N ASP A 400 22.17 -13.55 -2.95
CA ASP A 400 21.06 -14.15 -3.70
C ASP A 400 19.83 -14.45 -2.84
N TRP A 401 20.05 -14.94 -1.61
CA TRP A 401 18.97 -15.28 -0.68
C TRP A 401 18.18 -14.04 -0.18
N ALA A 402 18.71 -12.83 -0.37
CA ALA A 402 17.98 -11.59 -0.10
C ALA A 402 17.03 -11.20 -1.25
N TRP A 403 17.16 -11.81 -2.42
CA TRP A 403 16.25 -11.61 -3.55
C TRP A 403 15.05 -12.55 -3.44
N TYR A 404 13.86 -12.05 -3.81
CA TYR A 404 12.73 -12.94 -4.09
C TYR A 404 13.11 -13.92 -5.21
N SER A 405 12.52 -15.12 -5.23
CA SER A 405 12.77 -16.10 -6.28
C SER A 405 12.06 -15.75 -7.59
N HIS A 406 10.90 -15.09 -7.52
CA HIS A 406 10.09 -14.70 -8.67
C HIS A 406 9.48 -13.30 -8.46
N ASP A 407 9.30 -12.57 -9.56
CA ASP A 407 8.72 -11.23 -9.58
C ASP A 407 7.18 -11.24 -9.50
N ALA A 408 6.55 -10.07 -9.70
CA ALA A 408 5.09 -9.90 -9.63
C ALA A 408 4.32 -10.65 -10.73
N THR A 409 5.00 -11.03 -11.81
CA THR A 409 4.42 -11.76 -12.94
C THR A 409 4.61 -13.27 -12.82
N GLY A 410 5.34 -13.73 -11.80
CA GLY A 410 5.74 -15.12 -11.65
C GLY A 410 6.99 -15.49 -12.46
N THR A 411 7.70 -14.51 -13.03
CA THR A 411 8.96 -14.76 -13.75
C THR A 411 10.10 -14.94 -12.74
N ALA A 412 10.93 -15.96 -12.93
CA ALA A 412 12.08 -16.21 -12.07
C ALA A 412 13.06 -15.02 -12.11
N ILE A 413 13.56 -14.63 -10.93
CA ILE A 413 14.54 -13.56 -10.80
C ILE A 413 15.92 -14.21 -10.83
N ASP A 414 16.78 -13.77 -11.75
CA ASP A 414 18.22 -13.95 -11.64
C ASP A 414 18.80 -12.69 -10.98
N PRO A 415 19.36 -12.75 -9.75
CA PRO A 415 19.85 -11.58 -9.02
C PRO A 415 20.82 -10.72 -9.86
N PRO A 416 20.40 -9.53 -10.32
CA PRO A 416 21.20 -8.73 -11.25
C PRO A 416 22.32 -7.95 -10.56
N HIS A 417 22.25 -7.78 -9.24
CA HIS A 417 23.12 -6.90 -8.47
C HIS A 417 23.60 -7.59 -7.18
N ASP A 418 24.85 -7.32 -6.80
CA ASP A 418 25.54 -7.93 -5.65
C ASP A 418 25.84 -6.93 -4.52
N GLN A 419 25.48 -5.66 -4.69
CA GLN A 419 25.63 -4.58 -3.69
C GLN A 419 24.26 -4.03 -3.29
N ALA A 420 24.13 -3.62 -2.03
CA ALA A 420 22.93 -2.99 -1.48
C ALA A 420 23.27 -1.76 -0.63
N ILE A 421 22.52 -0.68 -0.85
CA ILE A 421 22.52 0.54 -0.04
C ILE A 421 21.17 0.60 0.67
N SER A 422 21.18 0.36 1.97
CA SER A 422 19.99 0.39 2.80
C SER A 422 19.77 1.78 3.37
N LEU A 423 18.56 2.31 3.21
CA LEU A 423 18.16 3.62 3.72
C LEU A 423 17.05 3.45 4.75
N VAL A 424 17.10 4.25 5.81
CA VAL A 424 16.10 4.31 6.88
C VAL A 424 15.54 5.73 6.97
N ILE A 425 14.21 5.82 6.99
CA ILE A 425 13.46 7.06 7.19
C ILE A 425 12.63 6.93 8.48
N ASP A 426 12.72 7.93 9.37
CA ASP A 426 11.95 8.04 10.60
C ASP A 426 10.46 8.28 10.29
N GLN A 427 9.57 7.53 10.94
CA GLN A 427 8.11 7.71 10.85
C GLN A 427 7.57 8.89 11.68
N GLY A 428 8.42 9.53 12.49
CA GLY A 428 8.13 10.72 13.28
C GLY A 428 7.68 10.40 14.71
N PHE A 429 8.53 10.74 15.69
CA PHE A 429 8.24 10.52 17.12
C PHE A 429 6.99 11.26 17.58
N ASP A 430 6.93 12.56 17.30
CA ASP A 430 5.92 13.46 17.86
C ASP A 430 4.49 13.05 17.46
N THR A 431 4.24 12.66 16.21
CA THR A 431 2.92 12.16 15.78
C THR A 431 2.61 10.80 16.41
N MET A 432 3.60 9.91 16.53
CA MET A 432 3.42 8.59 17.14
C MET A 432 3.05 8.67 18.64
N GLU A 433 3.52 9.70 19.34
CA GLU A 433 3.13 9.96 20.73
C GLU A 433 1.63 10.29 20.87
N GLY A 434 1.06 11.04 19.93
CA GLY A 434 -0.36 11.36 19.93
C GLY A 434 -1.26 10.20 19.48
N ALA A 435 -0.69 9.23 18.77
CA ALA A 435 -1.45 8.14 18.17
C ALA A 435 -1.63 6.97 19.14
N SER A 436 -2.66 6.15 18.96
CA SER A 436 -2.74 4.82 19.58
C SER A 436 -1.79 3.80 18.94
N GLY A 437 -1.35 4.11 17.72
CA GLY A 437 -0.52 3.25 16.86
C GLY A 437 -1.32 2.47 15.83
N ASP A 438 -2.64 2.39 15.97
CA ASP A 438 -3.58 1.72 15.07
C ASP A 438 -4.88 2.51 14.87
N ASP A 439 -4.81 3.83 15.03
CA ASP A 439 -5.87 4.79 14.73
C ASP A 439 -5.75 5.33 13.28
N TRP A 440 -6.44 6.43 13.00
CA TRP A 440 -6.56 7.03 11.68
C TRP A 440 -5.28 7.65 11.11
N ILE A 441 -4.20 7.83 11.88
CA ILE A 441 -2.93 8.39 11.37
C ILE A 441 -1.86 7.33 11.09
N SER A 442 -2.05 6.10 11.59
CA SER A 442 -1.01 5.04 11.56
C SER A 442 -0.46 4.79 10.16
N VAL A 443 -1.35 4.65 9.16
CA VAL A 443 -0.92 4.43 7.77
C VAL A 443 -0.22 5.65 7.16
N ALA A 444 -0.60 6.89 7.50
CA ALA A 444 0.03 8.09 6.97
C ALA A 444 1.49 8.21 7.44
N GLN A 445 1.80 7.80 8.68
CA GLN A 445 3.18 7.72 9.18
C GLN A 445 4.05 6.81 8.31
N SER A 446 3.49 5.67 7.88
CA SER A 446 4.14 4.75 6.97
C SER A 446 4.31 5.35 5.57
N MET A 447 3.23 5.89 5.00
CA MET A 447 3.22 6.42 3.63
C MET A 447 4.17 7.61 3.44
N ARG A 448 4.26 8.51 4.44
CA ARG A 448 5.24 9.60 4.46
C ARG A 448 6.67 9.08 4.30
N ALA A 449 7.05 8.11 5.15
CA ALA A 449 8.40 7.59 5.18
C ALA A 449 8.73 6.79 3.89
N TYR A 450 7.75 6.06 3.34
CA TYR A 450 7.90 5.37 2.06
C TYR A 450 8.06 6.33 0.88
N LEU A 451 7.31 7.44 0.87
CA LEU A 451 7.40 8.45 -0.17
C LEU A 451 8.79 9.09 -0.18
N ARG A 452 9.28 9.51 1.00
CA ARG A 452 10.63 10.07 1.14
C ARG A 452 11.70 9.08 0.68
N PHE A 453 11.61 7.80 1.07
CA PHE A 453 12.55 6.80 0.56
C PHE A 453 12.50 6.70 -0.96
N SER A 454 11.31 6.67 -1.56
CA SER A 454 11.16 6.48 -3.02
C SER A 454 11.84 7.62 -3.80
N LEU A 455 11.74 8.85 -3.29
CA LEU A 455 12.46 10.00 -3.83
C LEU A 455 13.98 9.85 -3.68
N VAL A 456 14.48 9.62 -2.46
CA VAL A 456 15.93 9.55 -2.21
C VAL A 456 16.56 8.36 -2.93
N GLY A 457 15.93 7.20 -2.87
CA GLY A 457 16.37 5.97 -3.50
C GLY A 457 16.38 6.07 -5.03
N GLY A 458 15.33 6.65 -5.63
CA GLY A 458 15.25 6.85 -7.08
C GLY A 458 16.35 7.79 -7.60
N VAL A 459 16.58 8.91 -6.91
CA VAL A 459 17.68 9.85 -7.24
C VAL A 459 19.04 9.17 -7.09
N LEU A 460 19.26 8.43 -6.01
CA LEU A 460 20.53 7.73 -5.78
C LEU A 460 20.79 6.64 -6.83
N ALA A 461 19.77 5.85 -7.17
CA ALA A 461 19.87 4.84 -8.23
C ALA A 461 20.21 5.49 -9.57
N ARG A 462 19.62 6.67 -9.87
CA ARG A 462 19.94 7.42 -11.08
C ARG A 462 21.40 7.88 -11.12
N LEU A 463 21.91 8.49 -10.04
CA LEU A 463 23.32 8.90 -9.95
C LEU A 463 24.29 7.73 -10.19
N ILE A 464 23.97 6.55 -9.67
CA ILE A 464 24.81 5.36 -9.85
C ILE A 464 24.75 4.86 -11.31
N ARG A 465 23.58 4.91 -11.95
CA ARG A 465 23.44 4.61 -13.38
C ARG A 465 24.21 5.58 -14.25
N ASP A 466 24.27 6.85 -13.88
CA ASP A 466 25.06 7.86 -14.59
C ASP A 466 26.58 7.62 -14.46
N LEU A 467 27.03 6.90 -13.42
CA LEU A 467 28.41 6.38 -13.32
C LEU A 467 28.67 5.13 -14.18
N GLY A 468 27.66 4.60 -14.86
CA GLY A 468 27.77 3.38 -15.69
C GLY A 468 27.51 2.06 -14.97
N TYR A 469 26.96 2.09 -13.76
CA TYR A 469 26.61 0.89 -12.99
C TYR A 469 25.09 0.69 -12.94
N PRO A 470 24.57 -0.48 -13.36
CA PRO A 470 23.17 -0.84 -13.14
C PRO A 470 22.75 -0.60 -11.69
N ALA A 471 21.59 0.02 -11.49
CA ALA A 471 21.03 0.26 -10.17
C ALA A 471 19.51 0.39 -10.20
N LYS A 472 18.85 -0.16 -9.16
CA LYS A 472 17.39 -0.10 -8.96
C LYS A 472 17.06 0.30 -7.53
N ALA A 473 16.09 1.20 -7.35
CA ALA A 473 15.49 1.49 -6.06
C ALA A 473 14.32 0.51 -5.77
N HIS A 474 14.36 -0.18 -4.64
CA HIS A 474 13.33 -1.11 -4.18
C HIS A 474 12.47 -0.46 -3.09
N THR A 475 11.29 -0.02 -3.49
CA THR A 475 10.32 0.72 -2.65
C THR A 475 9.24 -0.21 -2.09
N VAL A 476 8.29 0.35 -1.33
CA VAL A 476 7.10 -0.38 -0.90
C VAL A 476 6.15 -0.71 -2.05
N MET A 477 6.21 0.05 -3.14
CA MET A 477 5.34 -0.14 -4.30
C MET A 477 5.93 -1.11 -5.31
N ASP A 478 7.26 -1.16 -5.47
CA ASP A 478 7.92 -2.23 -6.23
C ASP A 478 9.34 -2.46 -5.69
N GLY A 479 9.66 -3.71 -5.41
CA GLY A 479 10.95 -4.15 -4.89
C GLY A 479 11.15 -5.65 -5.09
N ASP A 480 12.39 -6.06 -5.38
CA ASP A 480 12.79 -7.44 -5.70
C ASP A 480 13.63 -8.08 -4.58
N VAL A 481 13.89 -7.32 -3.51
CA VAL A 481 14.72 -7.74 -2.38
C VAL A 481 14.01 -7.59 -1.05
N LEU A 482 14.34 -8.47 -0.11
CA LEU A 482 13.95 -8.40 1.28
C LEU A 482 14.83 -7.39 2.01
N GLN A 483 14.24 -6.31 2.50
CA GLN A 483 14.97 -5.23 3.17
C GLN A 483 15.51 -5.58 4.58
N PRO A 484 14.79 -6.31 5.45
CA PRO A 484 15.28 -6.63 6.80
C PRO A 484 16.69 -7.23 6.85
N PRO A 485 17.05 -8.26 6.05
CA PRO A 485 18.42 -8.78 6.10
C PRO A 485 19.47 -7.77 5.63
N LEU A 486 19.15 -6.91 4.66
CA LEU A 486 20.09 -5.89 4.18
C LEU A 486 20.36 -4.83 5.27
N LEU A 487 19.37 -4.50 6.11
CA LEU A 487 19.56 -3.65 7.29
C LEU A 487 20.49 -4.30 8.33
N LEU A 488 20.39 -5.62 8.52
CA LEU A 488 21.27 -6.37 9.43
C LEU A 488 22.71 -6.36 8.92
N LEU A 489 22.90 -6.71 7.64
CA LEU A 489 24.22 -6.79 7.01
C LEU A 489 24.92 -5.42 6.98
N SER A 490 24.18 -4.35 6.70
CA SER A 490 24.70 -2.97 6.70
C SER A 490 24.88 -2.36 8.09
N GLY A 491 24.53 -3.08 9.16
CA GLY A 491 24.71 -2.62 10.53
C GLY A 491 23.82 -1.43 10.91
N LEU A 492 22.61 -1.36 10.35
CA LEU A 492 21.60 -0.34 10.67
C LEU A 492 20.65 -0.76 11.80
N GLY A 493 20.74 -2.01 12.27
CA GLY A 493 19.98 -2.48 13.42
C GLY A 493 20.22 -3.95 13.73
N GLU A 494 19.46 -4.46 14.69
CA GLU A 494 19.46 -5.86 15.12
C GLU A 494 18.05 -6.46 15.04
N VAL A 495 17.96 -7.80 14.97
CA VAL A 495 16.68 -8.52 15.06
C VAL A 495 16.02 -8.23 16.40
N SER A 496 14.73 -7.87 16.39
CA SER A 496 13.97 -7.53 17.58
C SER A 496 12.84 -8.54 17.85
N ARG A 497 12.28 -8.51 19.07
CA ARG A 497 11.11 -9.34 19.42
C ARG A 497 9.88 -9.06 18.54
N ILE A 498 9.77 -7.86 17.96
CA ILE A 498 8.67 -7.51 17.05
C ILE A 498 8.63 -8.48 15.85
N GLY A 499 9.77 -9.07 15.50
CA GLY A 499 9.93 -10.07 14.46
C GLY A 499 10.52 -9.45 13.21
N GLU A 500 9.69 -9.19 12.21
CA GLU A 500 10.10 -8.70 10.88
C GLU A 500 10.51 -7.21 10.85
N VAL A 501 10.74 -6.61 12.03
CA VAL A 501 11.21 -5.23 12.18
C VAL A 501 12.60 -5.26 12.80
N ILE A 502 13.58 -4.84 11.99
CA ILE A 502 14.95 -4.60 12.45
C ILE A 502 14.94 -3.30 13.25
N LEU A 503 15.40 -3.37 14.50
CA LEU A 503 15.36 -2.25 15.42
C LEU A 503 16.66 -1.46 15.33
N ASN A 504 16.53 -0.17 15.04
CA ASN A 504 17.65 0.75 14.94
C ASN A 504 18.07 1.26 16.34
N PRO A 505 19.37 1.37 16.63
CA PRO A 505 19.86 1.79 17.95
C PRO A 505 19.45 3.20 18.38
N TYR A 506 19.13 4.12 17.45
CA TYR A 506 18.80 5.50 17.74
C TYR A 506 17.32 5.84 17.54
N LEU A 507 16.71 5.29 16.49
CA LEU A 507 15.29 5.50 16.17
C LEU A 507 14.37 4.45 16.80
N GLY A 508 14.95 3.40 17.39
CA GLY A 508 14.21 2.22 17.79
C GLY A 508 13.56 1.55 16.56
N PRO A 509 12.35 0.99 16.71
CA PRO A 509 11.62 0.40 15.59
C PRO A 509 10.83 1.43 14.75
N ARG A 510 10.92 2.75 15.05
CA ARG A 510 10.12 3.83 14.43
C ARG A 510 10.60 4.21 13.02
N LEU A 511 10.72 3.23 12.15
CA LEU A 511 11.32 3.44 10.84
C LEU A 511 10.56 2.77 9.71
N LYS A 512 10.76 3.27 8.51
CA LYS A 512 10.63 2.52 7.26
C LYS A 512 11.97 2.42 6.60
N SER A 513 12.18 1.33 5.90
CA SER A 513 13.38 1.11 5.11
C SER A 513 13.07 1.07 3.61
N GLY A 514 14.12 1.21 2.84
CA GLY A 514 14.19 0.80 1.45
C GLY A 514 15.63 0.48 1.07
N ALA A 515 15.82 -0.12 -0.10
CA ALA A 515 17.14 -0.50 -0.58
C ALA A 515 17.36 -0.02 -2.01
N VAL A 516 18.57 0.41 -2.32
CA VAL A 516 19.06 0.55 -3.71
C VAL A 516 20.05 -0.57 -3.94
N THR A 517 19.81 -1.42 -4.94
CA THR A 517 20.79 -2.44 -5.36
C THR A 517 21.58 -1.97 -6.58
N THR A 518 22.82 -2.40 -6.70
CA THR A 518 23.72 -2.02 -7.80
C THR A 518 24.90 -2.98 -7.94
N THR A 519 25.65 -2.86 -9.04
CA THR A 519 26.97 -3.48 -9.21
C THR A 519 28.14 -2.53 -8.91
N LEU A 520 27.89 -1.27 -8.51
CA LEU A 520 28.93 -0.31 -8.13
C LEU A 520 29.74 -0.84 -6.93
N PRO A 521 31.05 -1.15 -7.09
CA PRO A 521 31.85 -1.71 -5.99
C PRO A 521 31.95 -0.72 -4.83
N MET A 522 31.65 -1.19 -3.61
CA MET A 522 31.66 -0.37 -2.40
C MET A 522 32.25 -1.13 -1.22
N THR A 523 32.95 -0.41 -0.32
CA THR A 523 33.32 -0.97 0.99
C THR A 523 32.05 -1.13 1.84
N HIS A 524 31.82 -2.34 2.33
CA HIS A 524 30.64 -2.63 3.16
C HIS A 524 30.81 -2.16 4.60
N ASP A 525 29.72 -1.70 5.18
CA ASP A 525 29.56 -1.62 6.61
C ASP A 525 29.54 -3.01 7.24
N LYS A 526 29.76 -3.06 8.55
CA LYS A 526 29.68 -4.29 9.34
C LYS A 526 28.41 -4.30 10.18
N PRO A 527 27.81 -5.49 10.42
CA PRO A 527 26.75 -5.65 11.40
C PRO A 527 27.14 -5.07 12.78
N ILE A 528 26.14 -4.72 13.57
CA ILE A 528 26.32 -4.10 14.89
C ILE A 528 25.86 -5.02 16.02
N ASP A 529 26.43 -4.81 17.20
CA ASP A 529 25.97 -5.38 18.47
C ASP A 529 25.82 -4.25 19.48
N PHE A 530 24.58 -3.85 19.73
CA PHE A 530 24.22 -2.86 20.74
C PHE A 530 23.46 -3.48 21.92
N GLY A 531 23.57 -4.80 22.10
CA GLY A 531 22.99 -5.53 23.22
C GLY A 531 21.49 -5.81 23.09
N LEU A 532 20.90 -5.65 21.90
CA LEU A 532 19.45 -5.77 21.72
C LEU A 532 18.94 -7.18 22.03
N GLN A 533 19.68 -8.22 21.66
CA GLN A 533 19.25 -9.61 21.87
C GLN A 533 18.90 -9.88 23.33
N LYS A 534 19.80 -9.49 24.25
CA LYS A 534 19.61 -9.62 25.70
C LYS A 534 18.46 -8.74 26.21
N PHE A 535 18.31 -7.53 25.65
CA PHE A 535 17.22 -6.63 26.01
C PHE A 535 15.86 -7.22 25.63
N CYS A 536 15.69 -7.67 24.38
CA CYS A 536 14.45 -8.25 23.89
C CYS A 536 14.12 -9.60 24.53
N GLU A 537 15.11 -10.40 24.93
CA GLU A 537 14.88 -11.62 25.72
C GLU A 537 14.12 -11.34 27.02
N SER A 538 14.40 -10.20 27.65
CA SER A 538 13.78 -9.80 28.93
C SER A 538 12.54 -8.91 28.80
N CYS A 539 12.35 -8.25 27.66
CA CYS A 539 11.27 -7.30 27.44
C CYS A 539 10.17 -7.90 26.55
N GLN A 540 8.91 -7.86 27.02
CA GLN A 540 7.74 -8.35 26.27
C GLN A 540 6.74 -7.24 25.90
N LYS A 541 7.09 -5.96 26.08
CA LYS A 541 6.16 -4.83 25.91
C LYS A 541 5.50 -4.81 24.52
N CYS A 542 6.25 -5.01 23.44
CA CYS A 542 5.66 -5.09 22.09
C CYS A 542 4.67 -6.26 21.92
N ALA A 543 4.95 -7.42 22.52
CA ALA A 543 4.06 -8.59 22.48
C ALA A 543 2.78 -8.35 23.29
N ARG A 544 2.94 -7.80 24.50
CA ARG A 544 1.86 -7.39 25.38
C ARG A 544 0.92 -6.40 24.69
N GLU A 545 1.48 -5.36 24.05
CA GLU A 545 0.69 -4.28 23.45
C GLU A 545 0.17 -4.57 22.03
N CYS A 546 0.58 -5.66 21.38
CA CYS A 546 0.19 -6.00 20.00
C CYS A 546 -1.30 -6.37 19.88
N PRO A 547 -2.17 -5.55 19.26
CA PRO A 547 -3.63 -5.75 19.34
C PRO A 547 -4.08 -7.09 18.75
N SER A 548 -3.41 -7.59 17.71
CA SER A 548 -3.71 -8.88 17.09
C SER A 548 -3.08 -10.08 17.79
N GLY A 549 -2.25 -9.88 18.82
CA GLY A 549 -1.54 -10.98 19.48
C GLY A 549 -0.51 -11.69 18.59
N ALA A 550 -0.09 -11.07 17.48
CA ALA A 550 0.80 -11.69 16.49
C ALA A 550 2.26 -11.83 16.94
N ILE A 551 2.70 -11.06 17.94
CA ILE A 551 4.09 -11.04 18.39
C ILE A 551 4.30 -12.08 19.50
N THR A 552 5.35 -12.90 19.35
CA THR A 552 5.65 -13.99 20.28
C THR A 552 6.23 -13.49 21.62
N ALA A 553 5.73 -14.04 22.71
CA ALA A 553 6.32 -13.97 24.05
C ALA A 553 7.41 -15.03 24.26
N GLY A 554 7.55 -15.97 23.32
CA GLY A 554 8.50 -17.08 23.37
C GLY A 554 9.96 -16.72 23.05
N PRO A 555 10.83 -17.74 22.98
CA PRO A 555 12.23 -17.56 22.60
C PRO A 555 12.39 -17.29 21.10
N LYS A 556 13.63 -16.95 20.68
CA LYS A 556 14.01 -17.01 19.27
C LYS A 556 14.08 -18.46 18.81
N LEU A 557 13.71 -18.70 17.57
CA LEU A 557 13.71 -20.02 16.94
C LEU A 557 14.15 -19.89 15.48
N MET A 558 14.49 -21.02 14.86
CA MET A 558 14.90 -21.07 13.45
C MET A 558 13.69 -21.05 12.53
N PHE A 559 13.72 -20.16 11.54
CA PHE A 559 12.76 -20.07 10.45
C PHE A 559 13.52 -19.88 9.13
N ASN A 560 13.28 -20.74 8.13
CA ASN A 560 13.92 -20.67 6.81
C ASN A 560 15.45 -20.47 6.84
N GLY A 561 16.14 -21.14 7.78
CA GLY A 561 17.60 -21.07 7.90
C GLY A 561 18.15 -19.92 8.74
N TYR A 562 17.31 -19.06 9.34
CA TYR A 562 17.77 -17.97 10.20
C TYR A 562 17.02 -17.91 11.55
N GLU A 563 17.70 -17.38 12.57
CA GLU A 563 17.19 -17.24 13.93
C GLU A 563 16.38 -15.94 14.10
N ILE A 564 15.14 -16.03 14.60
CA ILE A 564 14.24 -14.88 14.73
C ILE A 564 13.18 -15.11 15.83
N TRP A 565 12.64 -14.02 16.39
CA TRP A 565 11.33 -14.04 17.05
C TRP A 565 10.24 -13.96 15.98
N LYS A 566 9.89 -15.09 15.35
CA LYS A 566 8.93 -15.06 14.25
C LYS A 566 7.54 -14.68 14.75
N SER A 567 6.99 -13.59 14.19
CA SER A 567 5.61 -13.18 14.41
C SER A 567 4.65 -13.95 13.49
N ASP A 568 3.38 -14.05 13.90
CA ASP A 568 2.29 -14.53 13.05
C ASP A 568 1.92 -13.42 12.05
N SER A 569 2.60 -13.43 10.90
CA SER A 569 2.43 -12.42 9.86
C SER A 569 1.00 -12.41 9.30
N GLN A 570 0.27 -13.54 9.34
CA GLN A 570 -1.14 -13.58 8.93
C GLN A 570 -2.01 -12.79 9.91
N LYS A 571 -1.92 -13.04 11.23
CA LYS A 571 -2.66 -12.25 12.25
C LYS A 571 -2.36 -10.75 12.15
N CYS A 572 -1.10 -10.40 11.93
CA CYS A 572 -0.67 -9.01 11.77
C CYS A 572 -1.31 -8.37 10.52
N ALA A 573 -1.21 -9.03 9.37
CA ALA A 573 -1.80 -8.55 8.12
C ALA A 573 -3.32 -8.45 8.20
N THR A 574 -4.00 -9.45 8.75
CA THR A 574 -5.45 -9.42 8.96
C THR A 574 -5.87 -8.19 9.73
N TYR A 575 -5.29 -7.95 10.91
CA TYR A 575 -5.64 -6.77 11.71
C TYR A 575 -5.37 -5.46 10.97
N ARG A 576 -4.21 -5.35 10.32
CA ARG A 576 -3.81 -4.15 9.58
C ARG A 576 -4.78 -3.83 8.44
N ILE A 577 -5.32 -4.85 7.78
CA ILE A 577 -6.25 -4.70 6.66
C ILE A 577 -7.66 -4.39 7.17
N THR A 578 -8.12 -5.09 8.22
CA THR A 578 -9.53 -5.09 8.62
C THR A 578 -9.88 -4.19 9.78
N THR A 579 -8.93 -3.64 10.53
CA THR A 579 -9.22 -2.83 11.72
C THR A 579 -10.19 -1.68 11.40
N GLU A 580 -11.26 -1.57 12.18
CA GLU A 580 -12.36 -0.65 11.92
C GLU A 580 -12.16 0.73 12.57
N GLY A 581 -11.60 0.76 13.79
CA GLY A 581 -11.33 1.99 14.54
C GLY A 581 -10.08 2.78 14.08
N GLY A 582 -9.59 2.51 12.87
CA GLY A 582 -8.39 3.15 12.34
C GLY A 582 -7.95 2.64 10.97
N ALA A 583 -6.72 2.98 10.58
CA ALA A 583 -6.17 2.62 9.28
C ALA A 583 -4.75 2.05 9.43
N MET A 584 -4.63 0.72 9.26
CA MET A 584 -3.42 -0.06 9.53
C MET A 584 -3.02 -0.07 11.01
N CYS A 585 -1.82 -0.60 11.31
CA CYS A 585 -1.29 -0.68 12.65
C CYS A 585 0.24 -0.63 12.62
N GLY A 586 0.79 0.10 13.60
CA GLY A 586 2.20 0.27 13.92
C GLY A 586 2.42 0.36 15.43
N ARG A 587 1.46 -0.09 16.24
CA ARG A 587 1.48 0.02 17.71
C ARG A 587 2.72 -0.59 18.37
N CYS A 588 3.23 -1.68 17.82
CA CYS A 588 4.46 -2.30 18.30
C CYS A 588 5.68 -1.37 18.23
N MET A 589 5.70 -0.42 17.28
CA MET A 589 6.76 0.59 17.19
C MET A 589 6.59 1.65 18.28
N LYS A 590 5.35 2.14 18.46
CA LYS A 590 4.99 3.15 19.47
C LYS A 590 5.40 2.74 20.88
N THR A 591 5.03 1.52 21.28
CA THR A 591 5.17 1.07 22.67
C THR A 591 6.55 0.49 23.00
N CYS A 592 7.47 0.45 22.04
CA CYS A 592 8.81 -0.08 22.29
C CYS A 592 9.62 0.88 23.18
N PRO A 593 10.33 0.41 24.22
CA PRO A 593 11.18 1.27 25.07
C PRO A 593 12.35 1.96 24.34
N TRP A 594 12.62 1.57 23.09
CA TRP A 594 13.64 2.18 22.22
C TRP A 594 13.06 3.29 21.33
N ASN A 595 11.74 3.49 21.34
CA ASN A 595 11.08 4.61 20.67
C ASN A 595 11.29 5.90 21.51
N LEU A 596 12.43 6.56 21.32
CA LEU A 596 12.85 7.68 22.15
C LEU A 596 12.68 9.03 21.45
N GLU A 597 12.53 10.09 22.24
CA GLU A 597 12.36 11.47 21.78
C GLU A 597 13.68 12.06 21.28
N GLY A 598 14.81 11.61 21.83
CA GLY A 598 16.14 12.13 21.51
C GLY A 598 16.54 13.32 22.39
N ILE A 599 16.05 13.36 23.64
CA ILE A 599 16.52 14.31 24.66
C ILE A 599 17.77 13.79 25.38
N LEU A 600 18.41 14.64 26.18
CA LEU A 600 19.62 14.25 26.93
C LEU A 600 19.38 13.04 27.85
N ALA A 601 18.26 13.01 28.55
CA ALA A 601 17.87 11.87 29.41
C ALA A 601 17.77 10.55 28.63
N ASP A 602 17.25 10.58 27.41
CA ASP A 602 17.17 9.40 26.55
C ASP A 602 18.55 8.88 26.13
N SER A 603 19.56 9.76 26.11
CA SER A 603 20.92 9.35 25.78
C SER A 603 21.55 8.53 26.91
N VAL A 604 21.27 8.88 28.17
CA VAL A 604 21.64 8.07 29.35
C VAL A 604 20.89 6.74 29.31
N TRP A 605 19.59 6.79 29.03
CA TRP A 605 18.77 5.59 28.94
C TRP A 605 19.29 4.59 27.92
N ARG A 606 19.49 5.05 26.68
CA ARG A 606 20.02 4.27 25.58
C ARG A 606 21.40 3.71 25.91
N TRP A 607 22.29 4.53 26.50
CA TRP A 607 23.62 4.07 26.89
C TRP A 607 23.54 2.93 27.91
N THR A 608 22.70 3.04 28.93
CA THR A 608 22.49 1.98 29.93
C THR A 608 21.94 0.72 29.28
N ALA A 609 20.93 0.84 28.42
CA ALA A 609 20.36 -0.30 27.70
C ALA A 609 21.39 -1.01 26.82
N MET A 610 22.28 -0.27 26.17
CA MET A 610 23.33 -0.81 25.30
C MET A 610 24.51 -1.43 26.06
N LYS A 611 24.96 -0.80 27.14
CA LYS A 611 26.19 -1.18 27.85
C LYS A 611 25.95 -2.12 29.03
N LEU A 612 24.77 -2.07 29.64
CA LEU A 612 24.39 -2.85 30.82
C LEU A 612 23.10 -3.66 30.54
N PRO A 613 23.11 -4.58 29.56
CA PRO A 613 21.89 -5.27 29.11
C PRO A 613 21.19 -6.10 30.20
N ALA A 614 21.89 -6.48 31.27
CA ALA A 614 21.29 -7.13 32.46
C ALA A 614 20.24 -6.25 33.15
N THR A 615 20.26 -4.94 32.92
CA THR A 615 19.27 -3.99 33.45
C THR A 615 17.94 -4.03 32.69
N ALA A 616 17.85 -4.71 31.54
CA ALA A 616 16.67 -4.70 30.67
C ALA A 616 15.32 -4.95 31.35
N PRO A 617 15.17 -5.89 32.32
CA PRO A 617 13.91 -6.05 33.05
C PRO A 617 13.54 -4.81 33.88
N ALA A 618 14.51 -4.23 34.59
CA ALA A 618 14.30 -3.00 35.36
C ALA A 618 14.00 -1.84 34.44
N LEU A 619 14.66 -1.80 33.28
CA LEU A 619 14.46 -0.77 32.28
C LEU A 619 13.06 -0.83 31.67
N ALA A 620 12.58 -2.01 31.30
CA ALA A 620 11.22 -2.20 30.81
C ALA A 620 10.16 -1.82 31.85
N LYS A 621 10.39 -2.13 33.14
CA LYS A 621 9.50 -1.71 34.24
C LYS A 621 9.50 -0.19 34.43
N LEU A 622 10.66 0.46 34.35
CA LEU A 622 10.75 1.92 34.43
C LEU A 622 10.01 2.59 33.26
N ASP A 623 10.12 2.03 32.06
CA ASP A 623 9.41 2.52 30.87
C ASP A 623 7.88 2.46 31.05
N ASP A 624 7.36 1.39 31.68
CA ASP A 624 5.94 1.31 32.07
C ASP A 624 5.57 2.25 33.21
N LEU A 625 6.44 2.47 34.19
CA LEU A 625 6.21 3.40 35.31
C LEU A 625 6.12 4.86 34.82
N LEU A 626 6.89 5.19 33.79
CA LEU A 626 6.93 6.53 33.17
C LEU A 626 5.84 6.73 32.10
N ASP A 627 4.89 5.79 31.96
CA ASP A 627 3.81 5.84 30.97
C ASP A 627 4.31 6.01 29.52
N ARG A 628 5.54 5.57 29.24
CA ARG A 628 6.11 5.69 27.89
C ARG A 628 5.36 4.77 26.93
N GLY A 629 4.89 5.33 25.82
CA GLY A 629 4.04 4.64 24.86
C GLY A 629 2.54 4.74 25.16
N ASP A 630 2.12 5.54 26.13
CA ASP A 630 0.72 5.96 26.24
C ASP A 630 0.39 7.08 25.22
N ILE A 631 -0.88 7.46 25.10
CA ILE A 631 -1.33 8.52 24.20
C ILE A 631 -1.07 9.90 24.84
N ASN A 632 -0.45 10.79 24.09
CA ASN A 632 -0.31 12.20 24.44
C ASN A 632 -1.27 13.07 23.60
N PRO A 633 -2.41 13.52 24.15
CA PRO A 633 -3.42 14.27 23.40
C PRO A 633 -2.90 15.58 22.78
N VAL A 634 -1.88 16.21 23.37
CA VAL A 634 -1.24 17.43 22.81
C VAL A 634 -0.66 17.19 21.43
N LYS A 635 -0.36 15.94 21.11
CA LYS A 635 0.26 15.51 19.85
C LYS A 635 -0.74 14.99 18.82
N LYS A 636 -2.01 14.82 19.19
CA LYS A 636 -3.07 14.49 18.24
C LYS A 636 -3.43 15.75 17.45
N TRP A 637 -3.24 15.70 16.13
CA TRP A 637 -3.43 16.86 15.22
C TRP A 637 -4.32 16.55 14.01
N TRP A 638 -4.59 15.29 13.75
CA TRP A 638 -5.35 14.84 12.59
C TRP A 638 -6.84 14.74 12.90
N TRP A 639 -7.64 14.74 11.84
CA TRP A 639 -9.06 14.43 11.90
C TRP A 639 -9.28 12.95 11.64
N ASP A 640 -10.19 12.35 12.41
CA ASP A 640 -10.57 10.93 12.28
C ASP A 640 -11.59 10.77 11.14
N LEU A 641 -11.13 11.05 9.90
CA LEU A 641 -11.93 10.96 8.69
C LEU A 641 -11.78 9.59 8.00
N GLU A 642 -12.92 9.01 7.63
CA GLU A 642 -13.05 7.75 6.90
C GLU A 642 -13.71 7.98 5.53
N VAL A 643 -13.18 7.31 4.51
CA VAL A 643 -13.79 7.26 3.17
C VAL A 643 -15.10 6.47 3.21
N GLN A 644 -16.15 7.05 2.65
CA GLN A 644 -17.47 6.43 2.49
C GLN A 644 -17.64 5.84 1.08
N ASP A 645 -18.73 5.11 0.84
CA ASP A 645 -18.96 4.41 -0.44
C ASP A 645 -19.10 5.36 -1.63
N ASP A 646 -19.55 6.61 -1.40
CA ASP A 646 -19.58 7.67 -2.41
C ASP A 646 -18.19 8.29 -2.72
N GLY A 647 -17.15 7.82 -2.03
CA GLY A 647 -15.77 8.32 -2.12
C GLY A 647 -15.51 9.58 -1.29
N GLY A 648 -16.51 10.13 -0.60
CA GLY A 648 -16.36 11.29 0.28
C GLY A 648 -15.73 10.91 1.62
N TYR A 649 -14.99 11.83 2.23
CA TYR A 649 -14.40 11.63 3.55
C TYR A 649 -15.25 12.28 4.64
N ARG A 650 -15.64 11.53 5.67
CA ARG A 650 -16.48 12.02 6.77
C ARG A 650 -15.95 11.54 8.12
N PRO A 651 -16.27 12.20 9.24
CA PRO A 651 -15.98 11.66 10.57
C PRO A 651 -16.44 10.19 10.66
N THR A 652 -15.57 9.32 11.16
CA THR A 652 -15.94 7.90 11.31
C THR A 652 -17.09 7.76 12.32
N ASP A 653 -18.03 6.86 12.02
CA ASP A 653 -19.09 6.43 12.94
C ASP A 653 -18.63 5.29 13.85
N LYS A 654 -17.46 4.71 13.59
CA LYS A 654 -16.88 3.61 14.35
C LYS A 654 -16.08 4.12 15.54
N PRO A 655 -16.05 3.38 16.66
CA PRO A 655 -15.20 3.73 17.79
C PRO A 655 -13.73 3.82 17.37
N VAL A 656 -13.13 5.00 17.58
CA VAL A 656 -11.71 5.23 17.28
C VAL A 656 -10.84 4.42 18.24
N ASN A 657 -9.82 3.74 17.72
CA ASN A 657 -8.85 3.03 18.55
C ASN A 657 -8.10 4.02 19.46
N THR A 658 -8.39 4.00 20.76
CA THR A 658 -7.69 4.76 21.81
C THR A 658 -7.23 3.83 22.92
N ARG A 659 -6.10 3.15 22.70
CA ARG A 659 -5.57 2.11 23.58
C ARG A 659 -4.50 2.64 24.53
N GLY A 660 -4.79 2.65 25.84
CA GLY A 660 -3.81 2.83 26.90
C GLY A 660 -2.85 1.64 27.05
N LEU A 661 -1.93 1.70 28.01
CA LEU A 661 -0.96 0.62 28.29
C LEU A 661 -1.61 -0.53 29.08
N GLN A 662 -1.39 -1.78 28.65
CA GLN A 662 -1.92 -2.98 29.31
C GLN A 662 -0.93 -3.52 30.37
N LYS A 663 -0.64 -2.75 31.42
CA LYS A 663 0.44 -3.06 32.39
C LYS A 663 0.21 -4.36 33.19
N ASP A 664 -1.06 -4.72 33.40
CA ASP A 664 -1.44 -5.89 34.19
C ASP A 664 -1.46 -7.19 33.39
N LEU A 665 -1.53 -7.12 32.06
CA LEU A 665 -1.57 -8.29 31.18
C LEU A 665 -0.26 -9.10 31.27
N LYS A 666 -0.38 -10.35 31.75
CA LYS A 666 0.74 -11.31 31.84
C LYS A 666 0.71 -12.30 30.68
N LEU A 667 1.47 -12.01 29.63
CA LEU A 667 1.55 -12.87 28.46
C LEU A 667 2.48 -14.06 28.70
N ARG A 668 2.00 -15.29 28.46
CA ARG A 668 2.82 -16.52 28.55
C ARG A 668 2.90 -17.18 27.18
N ALA A 669 4.09 -17.59 26.77
CA ALA A 669 4.30 -18.19 25.45
C ALA A 669 3.45 -19.46 25.22
N LYS A 670 3.25 -20.28 26.27
CA LYS A 670 2.45 -21.51 26.22
C LYS A 670 0.95 -21.28 25.94
N ASP A 671 0.45 -20.06 26.17
CA ASP A 671 -0.95 -19.72 25.93
C ASP A 671 -1.14 -19.12 24.52
N GLN A 672 -0.07 -18.93 23.75
CA GLN A 672 -0.15 -18.34 22.42
C GLN A 672 -0.22 -19.41 21.34
N THR A 673 -1.31 -19.40 20.56
CA THR A 673 -1.36 -20.08 19.25
C THR A 673 -0.86 -19.12 18.16
N LEU A 674 0.25 -19.46 17.53
CA LEU A 674 0.87 -18.69 16.44
C LEU A 674 1.08 -19.58 15.21
N ALA A 675 0.94 -19.01 14.03
CA ALA A 675 1.19 -19.67 12.75
C ALA A 675 2.37 -19.04 12.01
N VAL A 676 3.13 -19.85 11.26
CA VAL A 676 4.21 -19.39 10.38
C VAL A 676 4.17 -20.10 9.04
N TYR A 677 4.70 -19.45 8.01
CA TYR A 677 4.62 -19.94 6.63
C TYR A 677 6.05 -20.08 6.06
N PRO A 678 6.76 -21.18 6.40
CA PRO A 678 8.09 -21.46 5.85
C PRO A 678 8.00 -21.77 4.35
N ALA A 679 9.15 -22.01 3.71
CA ALA A 679 9.19 -22.26 2.26
C ALA A 679 8.27 -23.40 1.79
N SER A 680 8.08 -24.45 2.59
CA SER A 680 7.16 -25.55 2.27
C SER A 680 5.68 -25.15 2.26
N LEU A 681 5.32 -24.00 2.83
CA LEU A 681 3.97 -23.40 2.84
C LEU A 681 3.90 -22.09 2.05
N ALA A 682 4.95 -21.75 1.30
CA ALA A 682 4.93 -20.61 0.39
C ALA A 682 3.92 -20.86 -0.75
N PRO A 683 3.26 -19.80 -1.25
CA PRO A 683 2.38 -19.93 -2.41
C PRO A 683 3.18 -20.15 -3.69
N HIS A 684 2.53 -20.61 -4.76
CA HIS A 684 3.11 -20.58 -6.10
C HIS A 684 3.42 -19.12 -6.54
N PRO A 685 4.36 -18.90 -7.49
CA PRO A 685 4.79 -17.55 -7.86
C PRO A 685 3.82 -16.78 -8.76
N TYR A 686 2.87 -17.48 -9.40
CA TYR A 686 2.03 -16.93 -10.46
C TYR A 686 0.92 -16.00 -9.92
N PRO A 687 0.43 -15.02 -10.73
CA PRO A 687 -0.61 -14.08 -10.33
C PRO A 687 -2.00 -14.74 -10.36
N TYR A 688 -2.19 -15.73 -9.49
CA TYR A 688 -3.43 -16.48 -9.32
C TYR A 688 -3.66 -16.78 -7.82
N PRO A 689 -4.91 -17.06 -7.38
CA PRO A 689 -5.20 -17.40 -5.99
C PRO A 689 -4.54 -18.72 -5.54
N ASP A 690 -4.00 -18.73 -4.32
CA ASP A 690 -3.42 -19.91 -3.64
C ASP A 690 -3.79 -19.88 -2.14
N PRO A 691 -4.96 -20.44 -1.77
CA PRO A 691 -5.50 -20.34 -0.42
C PRO A 691 -4.54 -20.78 0.70
N MET A 692 -4.57 -20.06 1.82
CA MET A 692 -3.72 -20.33 2.97
C MET A 692 -4.23 -21.48 3.85
N ASP A 693 -3.36 -22.44 4.17
CA ASP A 693 -3.59 -23.43 5.22
C ASP A 693 -3.00 -22.93 6.55
N ARG A 694 -3.87 -22.35 7.39
CA ARG A 694 -3.47 -21.85 8.71
C ARG A 694 -3.11 -22.96 9.69
N GLU A 695 -3.78 -24.10 9.65
CA GLU A 695 -3.49 -25.23 10.54
C GLU A 695 -2.11 -25.82 10.27
N ALA A 696 -1.72 -25.92 8.99
CA ALA A 696 -0.35 -26.25 8.64
C ALA A 696 0.64 -25.20 9.16
N GLY A 697 0.28 -23.92 9.13
CA GLY A 697 1.11 -22.86 9.69
C GLY A 697 1.29 -22.95 11.21
N ILE A 698 0.25 -23.35 11.96
CA ILE A 698 0.33 -23.60 13.42
C ILE A 698 1.24 -24.80 13.70
N ARG A 699 1.07 -25.90 12.97
CA ARG A 699 1.96 -27.07 13.09
C ARG A 699 3.41 -26.71 12.76
N ALA A 700 3.63 -25.91 11.73
CA ALA A 700 4.96 -25.44 11.35
C ALA A 700 5.61 -24.59 12.45
N TYR A 701 4.85 -23.74 13.15
CA TYR A 701 5.38 -22.96 14.27
C TYR A 701 5.80 -23.87 15.43
N GLY A 702 4.96 -24.85 15.78
CA GLY A 702 5.27 -25.84 16.81
C GLY A 702 6.49 -26.72 16.49
N ALA A 703 6.81 -26.90 15.21
CA ALA A 703 7.97 -27.67 14.75
C ALA A 703 9.29 -26.87 14.69
N MET A 704 9.27 -25.55 14.91
CA MET A 704 10.48 -24.73 14.88
C MET A 704 11.43 -25.08 16.03
N ILE A 705 12.73 -25.11 15.75
CA ILE A 705 13.77 -25.52 16.70
C ILE A 705 14.67 -24.35 17.13
N PRO A 706 15.32 -24.42 18.30
CA PRO A 706 16.35 -23.46 18.70
C PRO A 706 17.57 -23.47 17.76
N ALA A 707 18.23 -22.32 17.64
CA ALA A 707 19.43 -22.19 16.80
C ALA A 707 20.59 -23.09 17.24
N ALA A 708 20.73 -23.38 18.55
CA ALA A 708 21.74 -24.30 19.06
C ALA A 708 21.52 -25.74 18.55
N THR A 709 20.27 -26.22 18.54
CA THR A 709 19.90 -27.53 18.00
C THR A 709 20.19 -27.60 16.50
N HIS A 710 19.85 -26.55 15.75
CA HIS A 710 20.14 -26.46 14.33
C HIS A 710 21.65 -26.53 14.04
N ARG A 711 22.47 -25.74 14.75
CA ARG A 711 23.94 -25.77 14.62
C ARG A 711 24.52 -27.14 14.91
N ALA A 712 24.05 -27.81 15.96
CA ALA A 712 24.51 -29.14 16.32
C ALA A 712 24.19 -30.18 15.22
N ARG A 713 23.02 -30.09 14.58
CA ARG A 713 22.65 -30.94 13.44
C ARG A 713 23.54 -30.69 12.22
N VAL A 714 23.77 -29.41 11.87
CA VAL A 714 24.68 -29.05 10.77
C VAL A 714 26.09 -29.60 11.01
N ALA A 715 26.61 -29.46 12.23
CA ALA A 715 27.94 -29.95 12.60
C ALA A 715 28.07 -31.48 12.49
N ARG A 716 26.97 -32.23 12.62
CA ARG A 716 26.92 -33.69 12.42
C ARG A 716 26.59 -34.11 10.98
N GLY A 717 26.38 -33.17 10.06
CA GLY A 717 25.95 -33.44 8.69
C GLY A 717 24.46 -33.78 8.53
N GLU A 718 23.65 -33.70 9.59
CA GLU A 718 22.23 -34.05 9.63
C GLU A 718 21.33 -32.96 9.03
N THR A 719 21.58 -32.62 7.77
CA THR A 719 21.01 -31.44 7.09
C THR A 719 19.71 -31.71 6.34
N GLN A 720 19.33 -32.97 6.14
CA GLN A 720 18.09 -33.35 5.50
C GLN A 720 16.87 -32.86 6.30
N GLY A 721 15.96 -32.16 5.63
CA GLY A 721 14.74 -31.58 6.23
C GLY A 721 14.99 -30.52 7.30
N LEU A 722 16.23 -30.01 7.42
CA LEU A 722 16.59 -29.04 8.46
C LEU A 722 16.02 -27.64 8.17
N VAL A 723 16.02 -27.25 6.89
CA VAL A 723 15.28 -26.10 6.37
C VAL A 723 14.21 -26.65 5.42
N PRO A 724 12.92 -26.29 5.59
CA PRO A 724 11.88 -26.73 4.67
C PRO A 724 12.20 -26.27 3.24
N ALA A 725 12.10 -27.17 2.28
CA ALA A 725 12.26 -26.84 0.86
C ALA A 725 10.99 -26.18 0.31
N LEU A 726 11.14 -25.38 -0.75
CA LEU A 726 10.00 -24.96 -1.57
C LEU A 726 9.31 -26.18 -2.17
N LYS A 727 7.98 -26.10 -2.33
CA LYS A 727 7.24 -27.06 -3.14
C LYS A 727 7.77 -27.01 -4.59
N PRO A 728 7.91 -28.15 -5.29
CA PRO A 728 8.16 -28.14 -6.73
C PRO A 728 7.12 -27.27 -7.45
N LEU A 729 7.56 -26.47 -8.42
CA LEU A 729 6.65 -25.65 -9.20
C LEU A 729 5.86 -26.53 -10.17
N ALA A 730 4.53 -26.43 -10.10
CA ALA A 730 3.65 -26.92 -11.16
C ALA A 730 3.66 -25.95 -12.36
N ASP A 731 3.04 -26.39 -13.46
CA ASP A 731 2.72 -25.53 -14.58
C ASP A 731 1.99 -24.27 -14.12
N SER A 732 2.25 -23.14 -14.79
CA SER A 732 1.54 -21.90 -14.49
C SER A 732 0.03 -22.08 -14.70
N PRO A 733 -0.81 -21.72 -13.72
CA PRO A 733 -2.26 -21.75 -13.87
C PRO A 733 -2.76 -20.66 -14.82
N VAL A 734 -1.89 -19.70 -15.17
CA VAL A 734 -2.17 -18.58 -16.06
C VAL A 734 -1.15 -18.48 -17.18
N GLN A 735 -1.57 -17.98 -18.33
CA GLN A 735 -0.72 -17.63 -19.47
C GLN A 735 -0.68 -16.11 -19.64
N ALA A 736 0.51 -15.59 -19.95
CA ALA A 736 0.66 -14.20 -20.35
C ALA A 736 0.13 -14.03 -21.78
N LEU A 737 -0.66 -13.00 -22.01
CA LEU A 737 -1.23 -12.63 -23.30
C LEU A 737 -0.98 -11.14 -23.56
N THR A 738 -1.05 -10.74 -24.82
CA THR A 738 -0.97 -9.34 -25.24
C THR A 738 -2.29 -8.92 -25.87
N VAL A 739 -2.82 -7.77 -25.45
CA VAL A 739 -3.97 -7.12 -26.11
C VAL A 739 -3.48 -6.59 -27.45
N THR A 740 -3.90 -7.21 -28.55
CA THR A 740 -3.54 -6.79 -29.91
C THR A 740 -4.55 -5.84 -30.51
N ARG A 741 -5.81 -5.90 -30.07
CA ARG A 741 -6.89 -4.95 -30.41
C ARG A 741 -7.81 -4.73 -29.21
N ALA A 742 -8.35 -3.51 -29.12
CA ALA A 742 -9.36 -3.11 -28.14
C ALA A 742 -10.38 -2.21 -28.88
N ASP A 743 -11.46 -2.81 -29.38
CA ASP A 743 -12.46 -2.14 -30.21
C ASP A 743 -13.70 -1.80 -29.38
N VAL A 744 -14.05 -0.52 -29.28
CA VAL A 744 -15.29 -0.08 -28.60
C VAL A 744 -16.46 -0.37 -29.53
N LEU A 745 -17.32 -1.31 -29.13
CA LEU A 745 -18.46 -1.77 -29.94
C LEU A 745 -19.73 -0.95 -29.66
N SER A 746 -19.91 -0.48 -28.42
CA SER A 746 -20.99 0.42 -28.00
C SER A 746 -20.58 1.19 -26.74
N ASP A 747 -21.43 2.12 -26.27
CA ASP A 747 -21.20 2.77 -24.97
C ASP A 747 -21.27 1.72 -23.85
N GLY A 748 -20.10 1.36 -23.33
CA GLY A 748 -19.94 0.38 -22.27
C GLY A 748 -19.57 -1.04 -22.72
N ILE A 749 -19.36 -1.35 -24.00
CA ILE A 749 -18.85 -2.67 -24.43
C ILE A 749 -17.59 -2.52 -25.28
N THR A 750 -16.51 -3.17 -24.84
CA THR A 750 -15.23 -3.21 -25.56
C THR A 750 -14.85 -4.65 -25.85
N ARG A 751 -14.52 -4.95 -27.11
CA ARG A 751 -13.99 -6.23 -27.57
C ARG A 751 -12.48 -6.21 -27.52
N TYR A 752 -11.88 -7.31 -27.05
CA TYR A 752 -10.45 -7.49 -26.95
C TYR A 752 -9.99 -8.70 -27.76
N GLU A 753 -8.93 -8.53 -28.56
CA GLU A 753 -8.20 -9.65 -29.18
C GLU A 753 -6.90 -9.88 -28.41
N LEU A 754 -6.76 -11.08 -27.85
CA LEU A 754 -5.63 -11.49 -27.03
C LEU A 754 -4.78 -12.50 -27.79
N ARG A 755 -3.47 -12.30 -27.83
CA ARG A 755 -2.53 -13.23 -28.49
C ARG A 755 -1.41 -13.63 -27.56
N ASP A 756 -0.79 -14.76 -27.89
CA ASP A 756 0.50 -15.13 -27.31
C ASP A 756 1.51 -14.01 -27.60
N PRO A 757 2.30 -13.55 -26.60
CA PRO A 757 3.27 -12.47 -26.79
C PRO A 757 4.34 -12.76 -27.84
N ASP A 758 4.68 -14.03 -28.04
CA ASP A 758 5.69 -14.50 -28.99
C ASP A 758 5.07 -14.98 -30.32
N GLY A 759 3.74 -14.90 -30.44
CA GLY A 759 3.00 -15.26 -31.64
C GLY A 759 2.74 -16.76 -31.81
N ALA A 760 2.93 -17.57 -30.75
CA ALA A 760 2.62 -18.99 -30.79
C ALA A 760 1.11 -19.25 -30.85
N ASP A 761 0.73 -20.44 -31.35
CA ASP A 761 -0.65 -20.91 -31.31
C ASP A 761 -1.12 -21.10 -29.86
N LEU A 762 -2.26 -20.52 -29.54
CA LEU A 762 -2.93 -20.68 -28.26
C LEU A 762 -3.53 -22.10 -28.11
N PRO A 763 -3.76 -22.55 -26.86
CA PRO A 763 -4.51 -23.78 -26.59
C PRO A 763 -5.87 -23.82 -27.31
N LEU A 764 -6.29 -25.01 -27.73
CA LEU A 764 -7.64 -25.22 -28.23
C LEU A 764 -8.66 -25.01 -27.11
N TRP A 765 -9.84 -24.52 -27.50
CA TRP A 765 -10.98 -24.33 -26.61
C TRP A 765 -12.27 -24.74 -27.31
N GLN A 766 -13.34 -24.91 -26.53
CA GLN A 766 -14.65 -25.35 -27.01
C GLN A 766 -15.64 -24.20 -26.93
N ALA A 767 -16.59 -24.14 -27.87
CA ALA A 767 -17.68 -23.17 -27.80
C ALA A 767 -18.40 -23.25 -26.44
N GLY A 768 -18.71 -22.08 -25.87
CA GLY A 768 -19.22 -21.94 -24.50
C GLY A 768 -18.14 -21.76 -23.42
N ALA A 769 -16.85 -21.89 -23.76
CA ALA A 769 -15.78 -21.64 -22.80
C ALA A 769 -15.63 -20.14 -22.46
N HIS A 770 -15.06 -19.89 -21.28
CA HIS A 770 -14.65 -18.57 -20.81
C HIS A 770 -13.16 -18.55 -20.43
N LEU A 771 -12.62 -17.34 -20.28
CA LEU A 771 -11.32 -17.08 -19.70
C LEU A 771 -11.47 -16.45 -18.32
N ASP A 772 -10.74 -16.99 -17.34
CA ASP A 772 -10.49 -16.30 -16.07
C ASP A 772 -9.37 -15.28 -16.28
N VAL A 773 -9.73 -14.01 -16.40
CA VAL A 773 -8.82 -12.90 -16.66
C VAL A 773 -8.41 -12.22 -15.36
N VAL A 774 -7.11 -12.12 -15.14
CA VAL A 774 -6.50 -11.35 -14.04
C VAL A 774 -6.33 -9.91 -14.52
N ILE A 775 -7.31 -9.07 -14.24
CA ILE A 775 -7.30 -7.65 -14.61
C ILE A 775 -6.31 -6.89 -13.71
N ALA A 776 -6.34 -7.22 -12.42
CA ALA A 776 -5.42 -6.80 -11.36
C ALA A 776 -5.43 -7.89 -10.28
N PRO A 777 -4.48 -7.91 -9.31
CA PRO A 777 -4.45 -8.91 -8.24
C PRO A 777 -5.80 -9.12 -7.52
N GLU A 778 -6.55 -8.04 -7.29
CA GLU A 778 -7.90 -8.05 -6.67
C GLU A 778 -9.06 -8.41 -7.61
N TYR A 779 -8.82 -8.48 -8.93
CA TYR A 779 -9.86 -8.61 -9.95
C TYR A 779 -9.59 -9.79 -10.89
N LEU A 780 -9.91 -10.99 -10.42
CA LEU A 780 -10.10 -12.17 -11.27
C LEU A 780 -11.55 -12.20 -11.78
N ARG A 781 -11.75 -12.17 -13.10
CA ARG A 781 -13.10 -12.14 -13.70
C ARG A 781 -13.20 -13.10 -14.88
N GLN A 782 -14.37 -13.72 -15.00
CA GLN A 782 -14.74 -14.61 -16.08
C GLN A 782 -15.30 -13.80 -17.24
N TYR A 783 -14.79 -14.06 -18.45
CA TYR A 783 -15.36 -13.51 -19.68
C TYR A 783 -15.51 -14.63 -20.70
N SER A 784 -16.74 -14.89 -21.14
CA SER A 784 -17.04 -15.86 -22.19
C SER A 784 -16.32 -15.47 -23.47
N MET A 785 -15.77 -16.47 -24.14
CA MET A 785 -15.04 -16.30 -25.40
C MET A 785 -16.04 -16.21 -26.54
N CYS A 786 -15.85 -15.26 -27.45
CA CYS A 786 -16.77 -14.98 -28.57
C CYS A 786 -16.10 -15.07 -29.95
N GLY A 787 -14.87 -15.58 -30.02
CA GLY A 787 -14.17 -15.83 -31.28
C GLY A 787 -14.51 -17.18 -31.90
N ASP A 788 -13.82 -17.50 -33.00
CA ASP A 788 -13.83 -18.84 -33.60
C ASP A 788 -12.98 -19.82 -32.75
N PRO A 789 -13.55 -20.91 -32.19
CA PRO A 789 -12.79 -21.88 -31.42
C PRO A 789 -11.63 -22.58 -32.15
N LEU A 790 -11.65 -22.60 -33.49
CA LEU A 790 -10.57 -23.15 -34.32
C LEU A 790 -9.45 -22.16 -34.64
N ASP A 791 -9.68 -20.85 -34.45
CA ASP A 791 -8.64 -19.83 -34.62
C ASP A 791 -7.73 -19.80 -33.39
N ARG A 792 -6.61 -20.50 -33.48
CA ARG A 792 -5.61 -20.58 -32.41
C ARG A 792 -4.65 -19.38 -32.38
N SER A 793 -4.75 -18.46 -33.35
CA SER A 793 -3.87 -17.28 -33.38
C SER A 793 -4.26 -16.23 -32.34
N ARG A 794 -5.47 -16.32 -31.78
CA ARG A 794 -6.01 -15.35 -30.83
C ARG A 794 -7.18 -15.90 -30.01
N TYR A 795 -7.37 -15.32 -28.84
CA TYR A 795 -8.63 -15.38 -28.11
C TYR A 795 -9.38 -14.07 -28.26
N VAL A 796 -10.72 -14.13 -28.32
CA VAL A 796 -11.58 -12.95 -28.42
C VAL A 796 -12.58 -12.96 -27.28
N ILE A 797 -12.63 -11.86 -26.52
CA ILE A 797 -13.60 -11.63 -25.45
C ILE A 797 -14.26 -10.26 -25.64
N ALA A 798 -15.44 -10.06 -25.07
CA ALA A 798 -16.03 -8.73 -24.94
C ALA A 798 -16.47 -8.47 -23.51
N VAL A 799 -16.18 -7.26 -23.04
CA VAL A 799 -16.36 -6.87 -21.64
C VAL A 799 -17.37 -5.73 -21.58
N GLN A 800 -18.45 -5.96 -20.85
CA GLN A 800 -19.40 -4.90 -20.49
C GLN A 800 -18.90 -4.13 -19.27
N ARG A 801 -18.91 -2.79 -19.33
CA ARG A 801 -18.56 -1.88 -18.25
C ARG A 801 -19.71 -1.81 -17.25
N GLU A 802 -19.42 -2.11 -16.00
CA GLU A 802 -20.37 -1.97 -14.89
C GLU A 802 -19.87 -0.87 -13.95
N ASP A 803 -20.43 0.34 -14.09
CA ASP A 803 -19.97 1.50 -13.32
C ASP A 803 -20.26 1.37 -11.81
N GLN A 804 -21.32 0.63 -11.44
CA GLN A 804 -21.67 0.30 -10.04
C GLN A 804 -21.21 -1.11 -9.64
N GLY A 805 -20.40 -1.76 -10.47
CA GLY A 805 -19.91 -3.11 -10.22
C GLY A 805 -18.70 -3.14 -9.27
N ARG A 806 -18.08 -4.32 -9.16
CA ARG A 806 -16.90 -4.55 -8.31
C ARG A 806 -15.59 -3.92 -8.83
N GLY A 807 -15.65 -2.92 -9.72
CA GLY A 807 -14.51 -2.17 -10.26
C GLY A 807 -13.68 -2.84 -11.38
N GLY A 808 -13.71 -4.17 -11.50
CA GLY A 808 -12.89 -4.90 -12.49
C GLY A 808 -13.17 -4.53 -13.95
N SER A 809 -14.43 -4.49 -14.38
CA SER A 809 -14.79 -4.15 -15.76
C SER A 809 -14.51 -2.68 -16.11
N ALA A 810 -14.81 -1.76 -15.19
CA ALA A 810 -14.45 -0.35 -15.32
C ALA A 810 -12.92 -0.16 -15.46
N LEU A 811 -12.13 -0.89 -14.68
CA LEU A 811 -10.67 -0.86 -14.78
C LEU A 811 -10.21 -1.43 -16.13
N MET A 812 -10.78 -2.54 -16.60
CA MET A 812 -10.47 -3.14 -17.91
C MET A 812 -10.61 -2.10 -19.04
N HIS A 813 -11.75 -1.41 -19.09
CA HIS A 813 -12.03 -0.35 -20.06
C HIS A 813 -11.08 0.84 -19.94
N ARG A 814 -10.69 1.20 -18.72
CA ARG A 814 -9.87 2.39 -18.47
C ARG A 814 -8.39 2.17 -18.79
N ILE A 815 -7.86 0.95 -18.63
CA ILE A 815 -6.40 0.73 -18.65
C ILE A 815 -5.91 -0.23 -19.74
N PHE A 816 -6.76 -1.11 -20.29
CA PHE A 816 -6.33 -2.07 -21.31
C PHE A 816 -6.54 -1.52 -22.72
N SER A 817 -5.42 -1.15 -23.35
CA SER A 817 -5.31 -0.75 -24.75
C SER A 817 -4.38 -1.71 -25.50
N GLN A 818 -4.32 -1.57 -26.83
CA GLN A 818 -3.36 -2.30 -27.67
C GLN A 818 -1.93 -2.22 -27.10
N GLY A 819 -1.23 -3.35 -27.10
CA GLY A 819 0.12 -3.54 -26.59
C GLY A 819 0.21 -3.92 -25.11
N ARG A 820 -0.87 -3.77 -24.33
CA ARG A 820 -0.84 -4.08 -22.89
C ARG A 820 -0.81 -5.59 -22.65
N LYS A 821 -0.01 -6.02 -21.67
CA LYS A 821 0.04 -7.41 -21.21
C LYS A 821 -1.09 -7.71 -20.24
N ILE A 822 -1.65 -8.92 -20.33
CA ILE A 822 -2.72 -9.43 -19.46
C ILE A 822 -2.45 -10.90 -19.13
N PHE A 823 -2.89 -11.36 -17.95
CA PHE A 823 -2.83 -12.77 -17.59
C PHE A 823 -4.23 -13.37 -17.63
N ALA A 824 -4.35 -14.57 -18.18
CA ALA A 824 -5.59 -15.33 -18.16
C ALA A 824 -5.32 -16.81 -17.84
N ALA A 825 -6.24 -17.48 -17.16
CA ALA A 825 -6.17 -18.93 -17.05
C ALA A 825 -6.41 -19.59 -18.41
N ARG A 826 -6.12 -20.89 -18.50
CA ARG A 826 -6.51 -21.68 -19.66
C ARG A 826 -8.04 -21.70 -19.79
N PRO A 827 -8.60 -21.80 -21.01
CA PRO A 827 -10.04 -21.84 -21.22
C PRO A 827 -10.73 -22.92 -20.38
N ILE A 828 -11.82 -22.54 -19.70
CA ILE A 828 -12.67 -23.42 -18.91
C ILE A 828 -14.06 -23.42 -19.53
N ASN A 829 -14.69 -24.58 -19.68
CA ASN A 829 -16.03 -24.68 -20.23
C ASN A 829 -17.01 -25.29 -19.22
N HIS A 830 -17.94 -24.46 -18.74
CA HIS A 830 -19.08 -24.88 -17.92
C HIS A 830 -20.41 -24.83 -18.69
N PHE A 831 -20.36 -24.48 -19.98
CA PHE A 831 -21.52 -24.31 -20.83
C PHE A 831 -21.30 -25.02 -22.18
N PRO A 832 -21.06 -26.34 -22.16
CA PRO A 832 -20.66 -27.08 -23.35
C PRO A 832 -21.79 -27.16 -24.38
N LEU A 833 -21.42 -27.05 -25.65
CA LEU A 833 -22.31 -27.26 -26.78
C LEU A 833 -22.47 -28.76 -27.10
N THR A 834 -23.71 -29.21 -27.27
CA THR A 834 -24.04 -30.55 -27.78
C THR A 834 -23.96 -30.53 -29.31
N GLU A 835 -22.81 -30.94 -29.86
CA GLU A 835 -22.47 -30.82 -31.28
C GLU A 835 -23.25 -31.77 -32.21
N ASP A 836 -23.90 -32.79 -31.67
CA ASP A 836 -24.69 -33.80 -32.40
C ASP A 836 -26.21 -33.59 -32.29
N ALA A 837 -26.65 -32.49 -31.67
CA ALA A 837 -28.06 -32.13 -31.61
C ALA A 837 -28.67 -31.99 -33.02
N PRO A 838 -29.91 -32.46 -33.24
CA PRO A 838 -30.61 -32.32 -34.51
C PRO A 838 -30.99 -30.87 -34.82
N PHE A 839 -31.09 -30.00 -33.81
CA PHE A 839 -31.21 -28.55 -33.93
C PHE A 839 -30.78 -27.87 -32.62
N SER A 840 -30.16 -26.69 -32.71
CA SER A 840 -29.80 -25.88 -31.53
C SER A 840 -30.40 -24.48 -31.60
N VAL A 841 -31.09 -24.06 -30.55
CA VAL A 841 -31.63 -22.70 -30.40
C VAL A 841 -30.73 -21.92 -29.45
N LEU A 842 -30.05 -20.89 -29.96
CA LEU A 842 -29.10 -20.07 -29.23
C LEU A 842 -29.74 -18.71 -28.90
N MET A 843 -29.88 -18.35 -27.62
CA MET A 843 -30.59 -17.15 -27.19
C MET A 843 -29.71 -16.26 -26.30
N GLY A 844 -29.22 -15.15 -26.86
CA GLY A 844 -28.38 -14.19 -26.15
C GLY A 844 -29.13 -12.90 -25.80
N GLY A 845 -29.12 -12.49 -24.53
CA GLY A 845 -29.65 -11.20 -24.08
C GLY A 845 -28.54 -10.23 -23.67
N GLY A 846 -28.41 -9.09 -24.35
CA GLY A 846 -27.35 -8.11 -24.08
C GLY A 846 -25.95 -8.69 -24.28
N ILE A 847 -25.05 -8.57 -23.29
CA ILE A 847 -23.71 -9.19 -23.38
C ILE A 847 -23.76 -10.73 -23.37
N GLY A 848 -24.92 -11.33 -23.01
CA GLY A 848 -25.28 -12.76 -23.12
C GLY A 848 -25.02 -13.41 -24.48
N VAL A 849 -24.84 -12.61 -25.52
CA VAL A 849 -24.59 -13.09 -26.89
C VAL A 849 -23.18 -13.69 -27.07
N THR A 850 -22.22 -13.37 -26.21
CA THR A 850 -20.80 -13.77 -26.40
C THR A 850 -20.59 -15.29 -26.51
N PRO A 851 -21.07 -16.16 -25.59
CA PRO A 851 -20.94 -17.61 -25.78
C PRO A 851 -21.75 -18.12 -26.97
N MET A 852 -22.87 -17.46 -27.31
CA MET A 852 -23.74 -17.86 -28.42
C MET A 852 -23.05 -17.68 -29.78
N ILE A 853 -22.24 -16.63 -29.94
CA ILE A 853 -21.45 -16.39 -31.16
C ILE A 853 -20.43 -17.53 -31.37
N ALA A 854 -19.73 -17.95 -30.31
CA ALA A 854 -18.80 -19.07 -30.39
C ALA A 854 -19.51 -20.38 -30.77
N MET A 855 -20.70 -20.63 -30.22
CA MET A 855 -21.53 -21.78 -30.59
C MET A 855 -22.00 -21.73 -32.04
N ALA A 856 -22.42 -20.55 -32.53
CA ALA A 856 -22.82 -20.35 -33.92
C ALA A 856 -21.66 -20.62 -34.90
N HIS A 857 -20.45 -20.14 -34.60
CA HIS A 857 -19.25 -20.49 -35.37
C HIS A 857 -19.04 -22.00 -35.44
N ARG A 858 -19.10 -22.68 -34.29
CA ARG A 858 -18.86 -24.13 -34.21
C ARG A 858 -19.91 -24.94 -34.97
N LEU A 859 -21.19 -24.63 -34.78
CA LEU A 859 -22.29 -25.34 -35.46
C LEU A 859 -22.24 -25.14 -36.98
N HIS A 860 -21.94 -23.93 -37.44
CA HIS A 860 -21.76 -23.63 -38.85
C HIS A 860 -20.62 -24.44 -39.47
N GLN A 861 -19.46 -24.51 -38.80
CA GLN A 861 -18.31 -25.31 -39.26
C GLN A 861 -18.63 -26.80 -39.35
N LEU A 862 -19.45 -27.31 -38.44
CA LEU A 862 -19.91 -28.70 -38.43
C LEU A 862 -21.06 -28.98 -39.41
N GLY A 863 -21.63 -27.95 -40.05
CA GLY A 863 -22.81 -28.08 -40.89
C GLY A 863 -24.07 -28.48 -40.12
N ARG A 864 -24.14 -28.15 -38.82
CA ARG A 864 -25.28 -28.44 -37.95
C ARG A 864 -26.31 -27.32 -38.01
N PRO A 865 -27.62 -27.63 -38.02
CA PRO A 865 -28.66 -26.61 -38.10
C PRO A 865 -28.86 -25.91 -36.74
N PHE A 866 -29.03 -24.60 -36.78
CA PHE A 866 -29.26 -23.78 -35.59
C PHE A 866 -29.98 -22.46 -35.93
N ALA A 867 -30.48 -21.80 -34.88
CA ALA A 867 -30.94 -20.42 -34.95
C ALA A 867 -30.34 -19.61 -33.79
N LEU A 868 -29.83 -18.42 -34.09
CA LEU A 868 -29.34 -17.46 -33.10
C LEU A 868 -30.35 -16.33 -32.93
N HIS A 869 -30.83 -16.11 -31.71
CA HIS A 869 -31.69 -15.00 -31.35
C HIS A 869 -30.92 -14.06 -30.41
N TYR A 870 -30.62 -12.85 -30.89
CA TYR A 870 -29.92 -11.83 -30.11
C TYR A 870 -30.87 -10.69 -29.75
N SER A 871 -31.11 -10.53 -28.46
CA SER A 871 -32.03 -9.54 -27.91
C SER A 871 -31.29 -8.40 -27.22
N ALA A 872 -31.73 -7.17 -27.47
CA ALA A 872 -31.27 -5.99 -26.74
C ALA A 872 -32.39 -4.97 -26.56
N ARG A 873 -32.16 -3.99 -25.68
CA ARG A 873 -33.16 -2.95 -25.39
C ARG A 873 -33.27 -1.98 -26.55
N THR A 874 -32.13 -1.43 -26.98
CA THR A 874 -32.00 -0.45 -28.07
C THR A 874 -31.08 -0.98 -29.18
N ALA A 875 -31.13 -0.38 -30.37
CA ALA A 875 -30.21 -0.74 -31.46
C ALA A 875 -28.73 -0.49 -31.10
N ALA A 876 -28.44 0.53 -30.29
CA ALA A 876 -27.10 0.84 -29.81
C ALA A 876 -26.55 -0.21 -28.83
N ASP A 877 -27.44 -0.96 -28.16
CA ASP A 877 -27.07 -2.03 -27.22
C ASP A 877 -26.69 -3.35 -27.95
N LEU A 878 -26.95 -3.46 -29.26
CA LEU A 878 -26.56 -4.61 -30.09
C LEU A 878 -25.08 -4.53 -30.51
N ALA A 879 -24.16 -4.59 -29.54
CA ALA A 879 -22.72 -4.44 -29.75
C ALA A 879 -22.14 -5.34 -30.87
N PHE A 880 -22.73 -6.52 -31.10
CA PHE A 880 -22.27 -7.50 -32.08
C PHE A 880 -23.04 -7.50 -33.41
N ALA A 881 -23.98 -6.58 -33.65
CA ALA A 881 -24.81 -6.60 -34.87
C ALA A 881 -23.99 -6.60 -36.17
N ALA A 882 -22.95 -5.76 -36.25
CA ALA A 882 -22.08 -5.68 -37.44
C ALA A 882 -21.27 -6.97 -37.66
N GLU A 883 -20.79 -7.60 -36.58
CA GLU A 883 -20.04 -8.85 -36.64
C GLU A 883 -20.93 -10.02 -37.03
N ILE A 884 -22.12 -10.12 -36.45
CA ILE A 884 -23.13 -11.12 -36.81
C ILE A 884 -23.53 -10.98 -38.28
N ALA A 885 -23.73 -9.76 -38.77
CA ALA A 885 -24.07 -9.52 -40.18
C ALA A 885 -22.94 -9.90 -41.16
N ALA A 886 -21.68 -9.82 -40.70
CA ALA A 886 -20.50 -10.20 -41.48
C ALA A 886 -20.16 -11.70 -41.37
N ALA A 887 -20.77 -12.43 -40.44
CA ALA A 887 -20.48 -13.84 -40.21
C ALA A 887 -21.01 -14.72 -41.36
N PRO A 888 -20.34 -15.84 -41.70
CA PRO A 888 -20.80 -16.73 -42.76
C PRO A 888 -22.14 -17.42 -42.44
N TRP A 889 -22.54 -17.40 -41.16
CA TRP A 889 -23.81 -17.92 -40.66
C TRP A 889 -24.86 -16.83 -40.39
N ALA A 890 -24.67 -15.59 -40.87
CA ALA A 890 -25.57 -14.46 -40.62
C ALA A 890 -27.05 -14.76 -40.92
N ALA A 891 -27.34 -15.58 -41.93
CA ALA A 891 -28.70 -15.99 -42.31
C ALA A 891 -29.44 -16.79 -41.22
N HIS A 892 -28.72 -17.33 -40.24
CA HIS A 892 -29.28 -18.07 -39.10
C HIS A 892 -29.49 -17.18 -37.87
N ALA A 893 -29.20 -15.88 -37.94
CA ALA A 893 -29.32 -14.95 -36.83
C ALA A 893 -30.51 -13.99 -36.98
N LEU A 894 -31.26 -13.81 -35.89
CA LEU A 894 -32.37 -12.88 -35.78
C LEU A 894 -32.13 -11.91 -34.62
N LEU A 895 -32.29 -10.62 -34.89
CA LEU A 895 -32.08 -9.54 -33.92
C LEU A 895 -33.44 -9.05 -33.39
N HIS A 896 -33.55 -8.92 -32.07
CA HIS A 896 -34.75 -8.46 -31.39
C HIS A 896 -34.46 -7.18 -30.62
N ILE A 897 -35.14 -6.09 -30.98
CA ILE A 897 -34.92 -4.75 -30.40
C ILE A 897 -36.21 -4.25 -29.77
N SER A 898 -36.22 -4.24 -28.43
CA SER A 898 -37.47 -4.03 -27.70
C SER A 898 -38.07 -2.63 -27.81
N ASP A 899 -37.24 -1.59 -27.93
CA ASP A 899 -37.71 -0.21 -28.10
C ASP A 899 -38.29 0.07 -29.49
N GLN A 900 -38.01 -0.80 -30.47
CA GLN A 900 -38.58 -0.80 -31.81
C GLN A 900 -39.77 -1.76 -31.94
N GLY A 901 -40.29 -2.28 -30.82
CA GLY A 901 -41.45 -3.17 -30.81
C GLY A 901 -41.16 -4.62 -31.19
N SER A 902 -39.89 -5.01 -31.35
CA SER A 902 -39.49 -6.39 -31.62
C SER A 902 -39.05 -7.10 -30.33
N ARG A 903 -39.62 -8.26 -30.03
CA ARG A 903 -39.20 -9.11 -28.90
C ARG A 903 -39.08 -10.56 -29.33
N ALA A 904 -38.13 -11.27 -28.72
CA ALA A 904 -38.03 -12.71 -28.83
C ALA A 904 -39.27 -13.36 -28.19
N ALA A 905 -40.21 -13.80 -29.01
CA ALA A 905 -41.37 -14.56 -28.56
C ALA A 905 -40.93 -16.02 -28.33
N PHE A 906 -40.41 -16.31 -27.14
CA PHE A 906 -39.77 -17.60 -26.85
C PHE A 906 -40.69 -18.80 -27.11
N ASP A 907 -41.98 -18.71 -26.78
CA ASP A 907 -42.96 -19.77 -27.04
C ASP A 907 -43.04 -20.13 -28.53
N ALA A 908 -42.99 -19.13 -29.41
CA ALA A 908 -42.98 -19.34 -30.86
C ALA A 908 -41.62 -19.84 -31.35
N ILE A 909 -40.52 -19.26 -30.82
CA ILE A 909 -39.14 -19.63 -31.19
C ILE A 909 -38.84 -21.10 -30.87
N LEU A 910 -39.37 -21.60 -29.76
CA LEU A 910 -39.08 -22.94 -29.24
C LEU A 910 -40.12 -23.99 -29.67
N SER A 911 -41.18 -23.59 -30.36
CA SER A 911 -42.19 -24.53 -30.90
C SER A 911 -41.68 -25.34 -32.10
N ASP A 912 -42.20 -26.55 -32.27
CA ASP A 912 -42.05 -27.40 -33.46
C ASP A 912 -40.61 -27.81 -33.87
N HIS A 913 -39.66 -27.88 -32.92
CA HIS A 913 -38.31 -28.40 -33.17
C HIS A 913 -38.24 -29.94 -33.16
N PRO A 914 -37.28 -30.56 -33.89
CA PRO A 914 -37.07 -32.00 -33.86
C PRO A 914 -36.81 -32.52 -32.44
N LYS A 915 -37.32 -33.71 -32.12
CA LYS A 915 -37.04 -34.36 -30.83
C LYS A 915 -35.53 -34.51 -30.63
N GLY A 916 -35.05 -34.10 -29.45
CA GLY A 916 -33.63 -34.10 -29.12
C GLY A 916 -32.92 -32.78 -29.41
N SER A 917 -33.64 -31.72 -29.82
CA SER A 917 -33.07 -30.38 -29.97
C SER A 917 -32.66 -29.78 -28.62
N HIS A 918 -31.71 -28.83 -28.64
CA HIS A 918 -31.18 -28.20 -27.43
C HIS A 918 -31.44 -26.69 -27.44
N ALA A 919 -31.80 -26.14 -26.29
CA ALA A 919 -32.00 -24.71 -26.07
C ALA A 919 -30.89 -24.16 -25.16
N TYR A 920 -30.23 -23.10 -25.61
CA TYR A 920 -29.17 -22.42 -24.88
C TYR A 920 -29.57 -20.97 -24.63
N ALA A 921 -29.52 -20.50 -23.38
CA ALA A 921 -29.77 -19.10 -23.07
C ALA A 921 -28.72 -18.51 -22.13
N CYS A 922 -28.31 -17.27 -22.43
CA CYS A 922 -27.45 -16.48 -21.55
C CYS A 922 -27.87 -15.00 -21.59
N GLY A 923 -27.94 -14.34 -20.44
CA GLY A 923 -28.38 -12.96 -20.31
C GLY A 923 -28.74 -12.60 -18.86
N THR A 924 -29.62 -11.62 -18.67
CA THR A 924 -30.16 -11.31 -17.34
C THR A 924 -30.96 -12.48 -16.78
N PRO A 925 -31.04 -12.69 -15.45
CA PRO A 925 -31.83 -13.78 -14.85
C PRO A 925 -33.25 -13.89 -15.40
N ALA A 926 -33.97 -12.77 -15.52
CA ALA A 926 -35.33 -12.73 -16.06
C ALA A 926 -35.43 -13.19 -17.54
N TYR A 927 -34.39 -12.92 -18.34
CA TYR A 927 -34.33 -13.36 -19.74
C TYR A 927 -34.15 -14.88 -19.83
N MET A 928 -33.24 -15.42 -19.03
CA MET A 928 -32.95 -16.86 -19.01
C MET A 928 -34.12 -17.64 -18.44
N GLU A 929 -34.74 -17.17 -17.35
CA GLU A 929 -35.92 -17.80 -16.76
C GLU A 929 -37.09 -17.85 -17.75
N ALA A 930 -37.36 -16.76 -18.47
CA ALA A 930 -38.40 -16.73 -19.50
C ALA A 930 -38.12 -17.72 -20.65
N ALA A 931 -36.86 -17.79 -21.12
CA ALA A 931 -36.47 -18.71 -22.18
C ALA A 931 -36.57 -20.18 -21.73
N MET A 932 -36.13 -20.51 -20.51
CA MET A 932 -36.17 -21.87 -19.99
C MET A 932 -37.60 -22.33 -19.67
N ASN A 933 -38.46 -21.45 -19.16
CA ASN A 933 -39.88 -21.76 -18.95
C ASN A 933 -40.59 -22.07 -20.28
N ALA A 934 -40.31 -21.28 -21.33
CA ALA A 934 -40.84 -21.55 -22.66
C ALA A 934 -40.32 -22.87 -23.25
N ALA A 935 -39.03 -23.20 -23.04
CA ALA A 935 -38.44 -24.47 -23.49
C ALA A 935 -39.11 -25.67 -22.80
N ALA A 936 -39.33 -25.59 -21.49
CA ALA A 936 -40.05 -26.61 -20.74
C ALA A 936 -41.49 -26.79 -21.23
N CYS A 937 -42.21 -25.68 -21.51
CA CYS A 937 -43.55 -25.73 -22.07
C CYS A 937 -43.58 -26.34 -23.49
N ALA A 938 -42.53 -26.12 -24.28
CA ALA A 938 -42.37 -26.70 -25.61
C ALA A 938 -41.90 -28.18 -25.61
N GLY A 939 -41.69 -28.77 -24.42
CA GLY A 939 -41.37 -30.19 -24.27
C GLY A 939 -39.88 -30.54 -24.33
N PHE A 940 -38.98 -29.56 -24.19
CA PHE A 940 -37.56 -29.83 -24.00
C PHE A 940 -37.34 -30.48 -22.63
N ALA A 941 -36.52 -31.52 -22.58
CA ALA A 941 -36.09 -32.13 -21.33
C ALA A 941 -35.11 -31.21 -20.57
N GLU A 942 -34.95 -31.44 -19.27
CA GLU A 942 -34.07 -30.62 -18.43
C GLU A 942 -32.61 -30.63 -18.92
N ASP A 943 -32.12 -31.78 -19.38
CA ASP A 943 -30.78 -31.96 -19.95
C ASP A 943 -30.60 -31.36 -21.37
N GLN A 944 -31.69 -30.88 -21.97
CA GLN A 944 -31.71 -30.15 -23.24
C GLN A 944 -31.80 -28.63 -23.07
N CYS A 945 -31.97 -28.17 -21.83
CA CYS A 945 -32.08 -26.76 -21.45
C CYS A 945 -30.81 -26.30 -20.75
N HIS A 946 -30.05 -25.42 -21.39
CA HIS A 946 -28.73 -25.00 -20.94
C HIS A 946 -28.71 -23.51 -20.63
N ILE A 947 -28.22 -23.12 -19.46
CA ILE A 947 -28.02 -21.72 -19.07
C ILE A 947 -26.63 -21.46 -18.49
N GLU A 948 -26.10 -20.26 -18.72
CA GLU A 948 -24.88 -19.75 -18.10
C GLU A 948 -25.17 -18.44 -17.36
N TYR A 949 -24.82 -18.39 -16.07
CA TYR A 949 -24.88 -17.19 -15.27
C TYR A 949 -23.54 -16.45 -15.33
N PHE A 950 -23.56 -15.15 -15.62
CA PHE A 950 -22.35 -14.30 -15.59
C PHE A 950 -21.79 -14.04 -14.19
N ALA A 951 -22.59 -14.27 -13.16
CA ALA A 951 -22.16 -14.22 -11.77
C ALA A 951 -22.81 -15.38 -11.01
N VAL A 952 -21.99 -16.15 -10.30
CA VAL A 952 -22.48 -17.10 -9.29
C VAL A 952 -23.21 -16.30 -8.20
N PRO A 953 -24.46 -16.64 -7.83
CA PRO A 953 -25.14 -16.01 -6.70
C PRO A 953 -24.27 -16.10 -5.45
N GLU A 954 -24.01 -14.97 -4.78
CA GLU A 954 -23.28 -15.00 -3.52
C GLU A 954 -24.09 -15.80 -2.48
N ALA A 955 -23.45 -16.76 -1.82
CA ALA A 955 -24.06 -17.41 -0.66
C ALA A 955 -24.40 -16.32 0.38
N PRO A 956 -25.60 -16.35 0.99
CA PRO A 956 -25.99 -15.32 1.94
C PRO A 956 -24.97 -15.24 3.08
N PRO A 957 -24.62 -14.03 3.55
CA PRO A 957 -23.69 -13.87 4.66
C PRO A 957 -24.18 -14.65 5.87
N ARG A 958 -23.26 -15.22 6.67
CA ARG A 958 -23.61 -15.94 7.91
C ARG A 958 -24.45 -15.02 8.78
N GLU A 959 -25.71 -15.36 8.94
CA GLU A 959 -26.66 -14.55 9.70
C GLU A 959 -26.27 -14.54 11.19
N ASN A 960 -26.44 -13.38 11.84
CA ASN A 960 -26.29 -13.31 13.28
C ASN A 960 -27.64 -13.58 13.91
N HIS A 961 -27.69 -14.53 14.85
CA HIS A 961 -28.87 -14.73 15.67
C HIS A 961 -28.59 -14.34 17.12
N SER A 962 -29.66 -13.97 17.85
CA SER A 962 -29.61 -13.80 19.30
C SER A 962 -29.47 -15.16 19.99
N PHE A 963 -28.75 -15.20 21.10
CA PHE A 963 -28.52 -16.42 21.88
C PHE A 963 -28.33 -16.09 23.37
N THR A 964 -28.31 -17.11 24.22
CA THR A 964 -28.11 -16.96 25.67
C THR A 964 -26.86 -17.70 26.10
N VAL A 965 -26.12 -17.11 27.04
CA VAL A 965 -24.92 -17.71 27.64
C VAL A 965 -25.09 -17.86 29.14
N HIS A 966 -24.98 -19.09 29.64
CA HIS A 966 -24.92 -19.39 31.06
C HIS A 966 -23.46 -19.40 31.53
N LEU A 967 -23.16 -18.67 32.61
CA LEU A 967 -21.83 -18.58 33.19
C LEU A 967 -21.71 -19.57 34.36
N ALA A 968 -21.00 -20.69 34.14
CA ALA A 968 -20.98 -21.80 35.07
C ALA A 968 -20.45 -21.45 36.47
N LYS A 969 -19.56 -20.47 36.62
CA LYS A 969 -19.00 -20.09 37.93
C LYS A 969 -19.87 -19.09 38.68
N THR A 970 -20.65 -18.27 37.96
CA THR A 970 -21.46 -17.20 38.55
C THR A 970 -22.97 -17.49 38.57
N GLY A 971 -23.42 -18.51 37.82
CA GLY A 971 -24.82 -18.89 37.68
C GLY A 971 -25.68 -17.87 36.94
N LYS A 972 -25.07 -16.90 36.25
CA LYS A 972 -25.76 -15.82 35.53
C LYS A 972 -26.03 -16.21 34.08
N ASP A 973 -27.20 -15.84 33.60
CA ASP A 973 -27.54 -15.89 32.17
C ASP A 973 -27.37 -14.52 31.53
N ILE A 974 -26.68 -14.48 30.39
CA ILE A 974 -26.46 -13.27 29.59
C ILE A 974 -27.10 -13.46 28.23
N HIS A 975 -28.03 -12.57 27.89
CA HIS A 975 -28.60 -12.51 26.56
C HIS A 975 -27.67 -11.73 25.61
N VAL A 976 -27.34 -12.31 24.46
CA VAL A 976 -26.53 -11.69 23.42
C VAL A 976 -27.39 -11.42 22.19
N PRO A 977 -27.71 -10.15 21.87
CA PRO A 977 -28.50 -9.81 20.69
C PRO A 977 -27.69 -9.99 19.39
N ALA A 978 -28.39 -10.03 18.25
CA ALA A 978 -27.80 -10.33 16.94
C ALA A 978 -26.73 -9.31 16.50
N ASP A 979 -26.86 -8.06 16.90
CA ASP A 979 -26.01 -6.93 16.56
C ASP A 979 -24.81 -6.74 17.49
N ARG A 980 -24.67 -7.56 18.53
CA ARG A 980 -23.60 -7.41 19.54
C ARG A 980 -22.76 -8.65 19.76
N SER A 981 -21.52 -8.43 20.21
CA SER A 981 -20.59 -9.50 20.56
C SER A 981 -20.85 -10.03 21.98
N LEU A 982 -20.45 -11.27 22.26
CA LEU A 982 -20.56 -11.83 23.60
C LEU A 982 -19.58 -11.15 24.58
N SER A 983 -18.38 -10.79 24.14
CA SER A 983 -17.41 -10.08 25.00
C SER A 983 -17.93 -8.72 25.48
N ASP A 984 -18.68 -8.02 24.64
CA ASP A 984 -19.29 -6.75 25.02
C ASP A 984 -20.35 -6.95 26.12
N MET A 985 -21.23 -7.94 25.92
CA MET A 985 -22.29 -8.25 26.88
C MET A 985 -21.72 -8.74 28.21
N LEU A 986 -20.63 -9.52 28.18
CA LEU A 986 -19.90 -9.94 29.39
C LEU A 986 -19.33 -8.73 30.14
N THR A 987 -18.73 -7.78 29.43
CA THR A 987 -18.15 -6.56 30.01
C THR A 987 -19.23 -5.70 30.67
N GLU A 988 -20.37 -5.49 30.00
CA GLU A 988 -21.51 -4.75 30.54
C GLU A 988 -22.15 -5.43 31.76
N ALA A 989 -22.16 -6.76 31.77
CA ALA A 989 -22.60 -7.55 32.92
C ALA A 989 -21.58 -7.57 34.09
N GLY A 990 -20.45 -6.87 33.96
CA GLY A 990 -19.38 -6.79 34.96
C GLY A 990 -18.54 -8.06 35.08
N VAL A 991 -18.55 -8.92 34.05
CA VAL A 991 -17.76 -10.15 34.01
C VAL A 991 -16.40 -9.84 33.39
N PRO A 992 -15.29 -10.06 34.11
CA PRO A 992 -13.97 -9.70 33.63
C PRO A 992 -13.56 -10.62 32.47
N VAL A 993 -13.42 -10.04 31.27
CA VAL A 993 -12.93 -10.72 30.07
C VAL A 993 -11.86 -9.85 29.42
N ASP A 994 -10.68 -10.43 29.19
CA ASP A 994 -9.59 -9.72 28.53
C ASP A 994 -9.88 -9.62 27.02
N VAL A 995 -10.17 -8.42 26.52
CA VAL A 995 -10.43 -8.17 25.09
C VAL A 995 -9.28 -7.36 24.49
N LYS A 996 -8.73 -7.84 23.38
CA LYS A 996 -7.60 -7.19 22.69
C LYS A 996 -7.92 -6.70 21.29
N CYS A 997 -8.18 -7.62 20.35
CA CYS A 997 -8.43 -7.27 18.95
C CYS A 997 -9.90 -6.95 18.65
N ALA A 998 -10.84 -7.51 19.41
CA ALA A 998 -12.27 -7.60 19.07
C ALA A 998 -12.62 -8.29 17.73
N ASP A 999 -11.64 -8.57 16.87
CA ASP A 999 -11.82 -9.19 15.54
C ASP A 999 -11.70 -10.73 15.48
N GLY A 1000 -11.60 -11.44 16.60
CA GLY A 1000 -11.49 -12.91 16.61
C GLY A 1000 -10.14 -13.45 16.08
N ILE A 1001 -9.10 -12.63 16.09
CA ILE A 1001 -7.78 -12.94 15.53
C ILE A 1001 -6.64 -13.02 16.56
N CYS A 1002 -6.86 -12.57 17.81
CA CYS A 1002 -5.80 -12.59 18.84
C CYS A 1002 -5.87 -13.80 19.78
N GLY A 1003 -7.07 -14.27 20.11
CA GLY A 1003 -7.30 -15.36 21.07
C GLY A 1003 -7.26 -14.96 22.55
N VAL A 1004 -7.10 -13.66 22.88
CA VAL A 1004 -7.01 -13.21 24.28
C VAL A 1004 -8.34 -13.35 25.03
N CYS A 1005 -9.46 -13.12 24.37
CA CYS A 1005 -10.78 -13.25 24.98
C CYS A 1005 -11.31 -14.70 24.97
N ALA A 1006 -10.38 -15.67 24.98
CA ALA A 1006 -10.71 -17.09 25.04
C ALA A 1006 -11.24 -17.47 26.42
N CYS A 1007 -12.30 -18.27 26.45
CA CYS A 1007 -12.86 -18.87 27.67
C CYS A 1007 -13.19 -20.34 27.42
N GLY A 1008 -13.31 -21.13 28.48
CA GLY A 1008 -13.74 -22.53 28.36
C GLY A 1008 -15.18 -22.62 27.87
N LEU A 1009 -15.41 -23.44 26.84
CA LEU A 1009 -16.74 -23.86 26.39
C LEU A 1009 -17.06 -25.19 27.10
N VAL A 1010 -18.08 -25.18 27.95
CA VAL A 1010 -18.48 -26.34 28.76
C VAL A 1010 -19.57 -27.14 28.06
N GLU A 1011 -20.54 -26.46 27.44
CA GLU A 1011 -21.69 -27.08 26.76
C GLU A 1011 -22.25 -26.15 25.67
N GLY A 1012 -22.86 -26.73 24.63
CA GLY A 1012 -23.56 -26.05 23.56
C GLY A 1012 -22.76 -25.95 22.24
N ASP A 1013 -23.50 -25.86 21.13
CA ASP A 1013 -22.89 -25.79 19.79
C ASP A 1013 -22.55 -24.35 19.41
N ALA A 1014 -21.25 -24.08 19.26
CA ALA A 1014 -20.74 -22.77 18.89
C ALA A 1014 -20.46 -22.64 17.39
N ASP A 1015 -20.89 -21.53 16.79
CA ASP A 1015 -20.40 -21.05 15.50
C ASP A 1015 -19.08 -20.31 15.71
N HIS A 1016 -17.98 -21.04 15.52
CA HIS A 1016 -16.63 -20.49 15.61
C HIS A 1016 -16.35 -19.58 14.41
N ARG A 1017 -16.32 -18.27 14.68
CA ARG A 1017 -16.01 -17.22 13.69
C ARG A 1017 -14.60 -16.64 13.86
N ASP A 1018 -13.86 -17.19 14.80
CA ASP A 1018 -12.48 -16.83 15.04
C ASP A 1018 -11.51 -17.53 14.08
N TYR A 1019 -10.34 -16.93 13.92
CA TYR A 1019 -9.25 -17.46 13.12
C TYR A 1019 -8.10 -17.95 14.01
N VAL A 1020 -8.31 -18.27 15.29
CA VAL A 1020 -7.20 -18.49 16.24
C VAL A 1020 -7.18 -19.85 16.89
N LEU A 1021 -8.35 -20.44 17.12
CA LEU A 1021 -8.46 -21.77 17.69
C LEU A 1021 -8.25 -22.81 16.61
N SER A 1022 -7.40 -23.81 16.89
CA SER A 1022 -7.35 -25.02 16.09
C SER A 1022 -8.65 -25.82 16.23
N GLN A 1023 -8.89 -26.78 15.32
CA GLN A 1023 -10.09 -27.62 15.38
C GLN A 1023 -10.27 -28.32 16.73
N ALA A 1024 -9.18 -28.84 17.32
CA ALA A 1024 -9.22 -29.46 18.64
C ALA A 1024 -9.49 -28.46 19.78
N GLN A 1025 -9.00 -27.22 19.66
CA GLN A 1025 -9.27 -26.18 20.67
C GLN A 1025 -10.73 -25.72 20.64
N ARG A 1026 -11.36 -25.70 19.45
CA ARG A 1026 -12.77 -25.31 19.28
C ARG A 1026 -13.74 -26.22 20.04
N GLU A 1027 -13.36 -27.47 20.31
CA GLU A 1027 -14.19 -28.41 21.09
C GLU A 1027 -14.38 -27.98 22.56
N THR A 1028 -13.47 -27.19 23.11
CA THR A 1028 -13.44 -26.88 24.57
C THR A 1028 -13.23 -25.40 24.87
N THR A 1029 -13.06 -24.56 23.87
CA THR A 1029 -12.69 -23.15 24.02
C THR A 1029 -13.50 -22.28 23.05
N LEU A 1030 -13.95 -21.11 23.52
CA LEU A 1030 -14.69 -20.13 22.72
C LEU A 1030 -13.96 -18.77 22.69
N ILE A 1031 -13.96 -18.11 21.54
CA ILE A 1031 -13.49 -16.71 21.39
C ILE A 1031 -14.68 -15.76 21.46
N THR A 1032 -14.85 -15.11 22.61
CA THR A 1032 -16.06 -14.33 22.96
C THR A 1032 -16.30 -13.08 22.11
N CYS A 1033 -15.30 -12.56 21.39
CA CYS A 1033 -15.46 -11.31 20.61
C CYS A 1033 -16.06 -11.51 19.21
N GLN A 1034 -16.14 -12.75 18.70
CA GLN A 1034 -16.66 -13.02 17.36
C GLN A 1034 -17.54 -14.27 17.28
N SER A 1035 -17.18 -15.33 18.00
CA SER A 1035 -17.91 -16.59 17.94
C SER A 1035 -19.28 -16.45 18.60
N ARG A 1036 -20.27 -17.19 18.08
CA ARG A 1036 -21.68 -17.13 18.49
C ARG A 1036 -22.21 -18.54 18.76
N ALA A 1037 -23.46 -18.67 19.16
CA ALA A 1037 -24.16 -19.96 19.10
C ALA A 1037 -24.47 -20.33 17.63
N ALA A 1038 -24.47 -21.62 17.31
CA ALA A 1038 -24.68 -22.13 15.96
C ALA A 1038 -26.12 -21.99 15.44
N ALA A 1039 -27.10 -21.87 16.34
CA ALA A 1039 -28.51 -21.76 16.01
C ALA A 1039 -29.16 -20.53 16.65
N ALA A 1040 -30.26 -20.05 16.04
CA ALA A 1040 -31.07 -19.00 16.61
C ALA A 1040 -31.69 -19.42 17.96
N GLY A 1041 -31.55 -18.57 18.97
CA GLY A 1041 -31.96 -18.90 20.34
C GLY A 1041 -31.08 -19.96 21.02
N GLY A 1042 -29.91 -20.28 20.45
CA GLY A 1042 -28.98 -21.25 21.00
C GLY A 1042 -28.53 -20.91 22.43
N HIS A 1043 -28.06 -21.93 23.15
CA HIS A 1043 -27.60 -21.81 24.53
C HIS A 1043 -26.17 -22.33 24.64
N LEU A 1044 -25.27 -21.51 25.20
CA LEU A 1044 -23.88 -21.90 25.48
C LEU A 1044 -23.61 -21.83 26.98
N VAL A 1045 -22.85 -22.78 27.51
CA VAL A 1045 -22.35 -22.74 28.89
C VAL A 1045 -20.85 -22.46 28.87
N LEU A 1046 -20.43 -21.38 29.53
CA LEU A 1046 -19.02 -20.98 29.60
C LEU A 1046 -18.44 -21.14 31.00
N ASP A 1047 -17.16 -21.49 31.07
CA ASP A 1047 -16.40 -21.60 32.31
C ASP A 1047 -15.96 -20.22 32.86
N LEU A 1048 -16.93 -19.34 33.12
CA LEU A 1048 -16.77 -17.96 33.59
C LEU A 1048 -17.57 -17.65 34.85
#